data_AF-A0A9R1F610-F1
#
_entry.id   AF-A0A9R1F610-F1
#
_cell.length_a   1.000
_cell.length_b   1.000
_cell.length_c   1.000
_cell.angle_alpha   90.00
_cell.angle_beta   90.00
_cell.angle_gamma   90.00
#
_symmetry.space_group_name_H-M   'P 1'
#
loop_
_entity.id
_entity.type
_entity.pdbx_description
1 polymer ?
#
loop_
_entity_poly.entity_id
_entity_poly.type
_entity_poly.pdbx_seq_one_letter_code
_entity_poly.pdbx_strand_id
1 'polypeptide(L)'
;MLRGISGGQRKRVTTGEMLVGPAKALFMDEISTGLDSSTTYQIVNSLRQTIHILGGTAVISLLQPAPETYNLFDDIILLSDGQVVYQGPRENVLEFFEFMGFKCPGRKGVADFLQEVTSKKDQEQYWYRGDRPYRFVPVKQFADAFRSFHVGKSIENELKVPFDRTRSHPAALATSKFGVSRMELLKATIDRELLLMKRNAFMYIFKAVNLTLMAFIVMTTFFRTNMHRNVEYGTIYLGALFFALDTIMFNGFAELAMTVMKLPVFFKQRDLLFFPAWAYTIPSWILQIPITFVEVGVYVFTTYYVIGFDPSVSRFFKQYLLLLAINQMSSSLFRFIAGIGRDMVVSHTFGPLSLLAFAALGGFILARPDIKKWWIWGYWISPLSYAQNAISTNEFLGPSWNQIVSGTNETIGITVLKNRGIFTEAKWYWIGLGAMVGYTLLFNLLYTLALSVLSPLTDAHPSMSEEELKEKHANLTGKALEGHKEKNSRKQELELSHISDRNSGISGVDSSDSRKRMVLPFTPLSLTFNDTKYSVDMPEAMKAQGVTEDRLLLLKGVSGSFRPGVLTALMGVSGAGKTTLMDVLAGRKTGGYIEGEITVSGYPKKQETFARISGYCEQNDIHSPHVTIYESLVFSAWLRLPAEVDSERRKMFIEEIMDLVELTSLRGALVGLPGVNGLSTEQRKRLTIAVELVANPSIIFMDEPTSGLDARAAAIVMRTVRNTVNTGRTVVCTIHQPSIDIFEAFDELFLMKRGGEEIYVGPVGQNSANLIEYFEEIEGISKIKDGYNPATWMLEVSSSAQEEMLGIDFAEVYRQSELYQRNKELIKELSMPAPGSSDLNFPTQYSRSFVTQCLACLWKQKLSYWRNPSYTAVRLLFTIVIALMFGTMFWDLGIEDHRIYSMPWDQCMLQYYTSECKILVLFNQLSWWSEQSFTGKEQLACIQLFHMHLDRLLSNFRTYWFRL
;
A
#
# COMPACT_ATOMS: atom_id res chain seq x y z
N MET A 1 12.32 7.95 1.39
CA MET A 1 11.95 6.65 0.78
C MET A 1 13.19 5.76 0.72
N LEU A 2 13.24 4.67 1.49
CA LEU A 2 14.22 3.62 1.25
C LEU A 2 13.79 2.90 -0.06
N ARG A 3 14.36 3.29 -1.20
CA ARG A 3 14.16 2.58 -2.47
C ARG A 3 14.81 1.19 -2.36
N GLY A 4 13.99 0.15 -2.26
CA GLY A 4 14.42 -1.25 -2.35
C GLY A 4 14.49 -1.74 -3.80
N ILE A 5 14.43 -3.06 -3.98
CA ILE A 5 14.31 -3.68 -5.32
C ILE A 5 13.02 -3.22 -6.02
N SER A 6 13.06 -3.09 -7.34
CA SER A 6 11.88 -2.68 -8.14
C SER A 6 10.77 -3.74 -8.08
N GLY A 7 9.53 -3.36 -8.43
CA GLY A 7 8.39 -4.28 -8.47
C GLY A 7 8.65 -5.52 -9.33
N GLY A 8 9.18 -5.33 -10.53
CA GLY A 8 9.58 -6.42 -11.42
C GLY A 8 10.72 -7.29 -10.85
N GLN A 9 11.72 -6.69 -10.19
CA GLN A 9 12.77 -7.46 -9.49
C GLN A 9 12.19 -8.31 -8.36
N ARG A 10 11.26 -7.78 -7.55
CA ARG A 10 10.59 -8.52 -6.47
C ARG A 10 9.82 -9.73 -6.99
N LYS A 11 9.23 -9.61 -8.18
CA LYS A 11 8.55 -10.72 -8.86
C LYS A 11 9.49 -11.81 -9.34
N ARG A 12 10.63 -11.42 -9.92
CA ARG A 12 11.71 -12.36 -10.26
C ARG A 12 12.22 -13.11 -9.04
N VAL A 13 12.41 -12.43 -7.91
CA VAL A 13 12.79 -13.07 -6.65
C VAL A 13 11.73 -14.07 -6.18
N THR A 14 10.44 -13.73 -6.29
CA THR A 14 9.35 -14.67 -5.93
C THR A 14 9.35 -15.90 -6.83
N THR A 15 9.57 -15.73 -8.12
CA THR A 15 9.67 -16.84 -9.09
C THR A 15 10.88 -17.71 -8.76
N GLY A 16 12.04 -17.08 -8.51
CA GLY A 16 13.26 -17.77 -8.11
C GLY A 16 13.10 -18.54 -6.79
N GLU A 17 12.43 -17.97 -5.79
CA GLU A 17 12.13 -18.64 -4.51
C GLU A 17 11.40 -19.97 -4.72
N MET A 18 10.45 -20.02 -5.67
CA MET A 18 9.69 -21.25 -5.97
C MET A 18 10.49 -22.25 -6.82
N LEU A 19 11.46 -21.80 -7.62
CA LEU A 19 12.28 -22.65 -8.49
C LEU A 19 13.45 -23.34 -7.76
N VAL A 20 13.84 -22.86 -6.58
CA VAL A 20 14.97 -23.42 -5.80
C VAL A 20 14.68 -24.84 -5.29
N GLY A 21 13.43 -25.31 -5.36
CA GLY A 21 13.04 -26.68 -4.97
C GLY A 21 12.93 -27.67 -6.15
N PRO A 22 12.87 -28.99 -5.88
CA PRO A 22 12.72 -30.03 -6.91
C PRO A 22 11.27 -30.14 -7.44
N ALA A 23 10.59 -29.01 -7.64
CA ALA A 23 9.20 -28.98 -8.08
C ALA A 23 9.08 -29.43 -9.54
N LYS A 24 8.33 -30.52 -9.77
CA LYS A 24 8.03 -31.02 -11.13
C LYS A 24 6.80 -30.37 -11.75
N ALA A 25 5.90 -29.82 -10.93
CA ALA A 25 4.73 -29.10 -11.37
C ALA A 25 4.79 -27.67 -10.82
N LEU A 26 4.74 -26.68 -11.72
CA LEU A 26 4.81 -25.26 -11.38
C LEU A 26 3.50 -24.58 -11.75
N PHE A 27 2.88 -23.92 -10.77
CA PHE A 27 1.70 -23.08 -10.98
C PHE A 27 2.10 -21.64 -10.77
N MET A 28 2.00 -20.85 -11.83
CA MET A 28 2.52 -19.49 -11.89
C MET A 28 1.39 -18.53 -12.22
N ASP A 29 0.96 -17.78 -11.21
CA ASP A 29 -0.17 -16.87 -11.35
C ASP A 29 0.31 -15.45 -11.72
N GLU A 30 -0.25 -14.93 -12.81
CA GLU A 30 -0.01 -13.59 -13.37
C GLU A 30 1.45 -13.13 -13.36
N ILE A 31 2.42 -13.96 -13.73
CA ILE A 31 3.85 -13.62 -13.54
C ILE A 31 4.30 -12.36 -14.31
N SER A 32 3.61 -12.00 -15.40
CA SER A 32 3.92 -10.82 -16.24
C SER A 32 3.58 -9.47 -15.60
N THR A 33 2.65 -9.38 -14.64
CA THR A 33 2.21 -8.06 -14.12
C THR A 33 3.35 -7.26 -13.48
N GLY A 34 3.65 -6.06 -13.99
CA GLY A 34 4.77 -5.23 -13.50
C GLY A 34 6.17 -5.64 -13.99
N LEU A 35 6.25 -6.53 -14.99
CA LEU A 35 7.45 -6.78 -15.79
C LEU A 35 7.28 -6.16 -17.19
N ASP A 36 8.38 -5.72 -17.77
CA ASP A 36 8.47 -5.39 -19.20
C ASP A 36 8.37 -6.67 -20.05
N SER A 37 7.97 -6.53 -21.33
CA SER A 37 7.68 -7.70 -22.15
C SER A 37 8.94 -8.49 -22.50
N SER A 38 10.08 -7.82 -22.67
CA SER A 38 11.36 -8.50 -22.97
C SER A 38 11.84 -9.32 -21.77
N THR A 39 11.75 -8.79 -20.55
CA THR A 39 12.02 -9.57 -19.32
C THR A 39 11.02 -10.72 -19.17
N THR A 40 9.74 -10.50 -19.49
CA THR A 40 8.71 -11.56 -19.46
C THR A 40 9.05 -12.69 -20.44
N TYR A 41 9.40 -12.35 -21.68
CA TYR A 41 9.84 -13.31 -22.69
C TYR A 41 11.05 -14.12 -22.22
N GLN A 42 12.08 -13.45 -21.67
CA GLN A 42 13.27 -14.12 -21.15
C GLN A 42 12.94 -15.11 -20.01
N ILE A 43 12.07 -14.72 -19.08
CA ILE A 43 11.66 -15.58 -17.97
C ILE A 43 10.88 -16.79 -18.49
N VAL A 44 9.89 -16.58 -19.36
CA VAL A 44 9.07 -17.66 -19.93
C VAL A 44 9.94 -18.60 -20.77
N ASN A 45 10.87 -18.06 -21.57
CA ASN A 45 11.78 -18.87 -22.36
C ASN A 45 12.72 -19.72 -21.47
N SER A 46 13.25 -19.14 -20.40
CA SER A 46 14.07 -19.87 -19.42
C SER A 46 13.28 -20.97 -18.71
N LEU A 47 12.03 -20.69 -18.33
CA LEU A 47 11.13 -21.68 -17.75
C LEU A 47 10.84 -22.81 -18.73
N ARG A 48 10.49 -22.49 -19.97
CA ARG A 48 10.25 -23.47 -21.04
C ARG A 48 11.45 -24.41 -21.21
N GLN A 49 12.65 -23.85 -21.33
CA GLN A 49 13.89 -24.65 -21.43
C GLN A 49 14.07 -25.57 -20.22
N THR A 50 13.87 -25.02 -19.01
CA THR A 50 13.99 -25.78 -17.76
C THR A 50 12.99 -26.93 -17.70
N ILE A 51 11.75 -26.71 -18.11
CA ILE A 51 10.67 -27.71 -18.13
C ILE A 51 10.98 -28.83 -19.12
N HIS A 52 11.43 -28.51 -20.33
CA HIS A 52 11.80 -29.52 -21.33
C HIS A 52 13.01 -30.35 -20.89
N ILE A 53 14.00 -29.74 -20.24
CA ILE A 53 15.21 -30.44 -19.76
C ILE A 53 14.88 -31.34 -18.56
N LEU A 54 14.11 -30.84 -17.59
CA LEU A 54 13.80 -31.57 -16.35
C LEU A 54 12.59 -32.51 -16.47
N GLY A 55 11.84 -32.45 -17.58
CA GLY A 55 10.60 -33.20 -17.76
C GLY A 55 9.50 -32.78 -16.79
N GLY A 56 9.34 -31.47 -16.59
CA GLY A 56 8.33 -30.88 -15.69
C GLY A 56 7.02 -30.53 -16.40
N THR A 57 6.10 -29.92 -15.66
CA THR A 57 4.88 -29.28 -16.18
C THR A 57 4.76 -27.89 -15.57
N ALA A 58 4.44 -26.87 -16.37
CA ALA A 58 4.08 -25.57 -15.83
C ALA A 58 2.76 -25.09 -16.41
N VAL A 59 1.92 -24.55 -15.52
CA VAL A 59 0.71 -23.83 -15.86
C VAL A 59 0.96 -22.37 -15.50
N ILE A 60 1.03 -21.52 -16.52
CA ILE A 60 1.34 -20.10 -16.36
C ILE A 60 0.11 -19.30 -16.77
N SER A 61 -0.45 -18.54 -15.83
CA SER A 61 -1.42 -17.49 -16.12
C SER A 61 -0.64 -16.26 -16.58
N LEU A 62 -0.87 -15.83 -17.81
CA LEU A 62 -0.31 -14.59 -18.34
C LEU A 62 -1.40 -13.60 -18.65
N LEU A 63 -1.20 -12.40 -18.13
CA LEU A 63 -2.00 -11.26 -18.45
C LEU A 63 -1.43 -10.68 -19.76
N GLN A 64 -2.03 -11.09 -20.88
CA GLN A 64 -1.68 -10.69 -22.25
C GLN A 64 -0.21 -10.76 -22.64
N PRO A 65 0.24 -11.95 -23.05
CA PRO A 65 1.57 -12.10 -23.61
C PRO A 65 1.70 -11.34 -24.94
N ALA A 66 2.83 -10.67 -25.12
CA ALA A 66 3.25 -10.22 -26.44
C ALA A 66 3.31 -11.43 -27.41
N PRO A 67 3.10 -11.24 -28.73
CA PRO A 67 3.05 -12.35 -29.70
C PRO A 67 4.24 -13.32 -29.59
N GLU A 68 5.43 -12.80 -29.28
CA GLU A 68 6.67 -13.55 -29.10
C GLU A 68 6.59 -14.46 -27.88
N THR A 69 6.07 -13.94 -26.75
CA THR A 69 5.87 -14.72 -25.51
C THR A 69 4.77 -15.75 -25.69
N TYR A 70 3.68 -15.40 -26.39
CA TYR A 70 2.59 -16.32 -26.72
C TYR A 70 3.09 -17.52 -27.53
N ASN A 71 4.00 -17.29 -28.48
CA ASN A 71 4.59 -18.32 -29.31
C ASN A 71 5.52 -19.30 -28.56
N LEU A 72 5.87 -19.03 -27.30
CA LEU A 72 6.64 -19.97 -26.47
C LEU A 72 5.79 -21.08 -25.85
N PHE A 73 4.46 -20.96 -25.86
CA PHE A 73 3.56 -21.94 -25.25
C PHE A 73 3.19 -23.07 -26.20
N ASP A 74 3.21 -24.30 -25.67
CA ASP A 74 2.78 -25.51 -26.39
C ASP A 74 1.25 -25.57 -26.45
N ASP A 75 0.59 -25.42 -25.30
CA ASP A 75 -0.86 -25.46 -25.13
C ASP A 75 -1.41 -24.14 -24.54
N ILE A 76 -2.66 -23.82 -24.89
CA ILE A 76 -3.40 -22.66 -24.40
C ILE A 76 -4.67 -23.12 -23.68
N ILE A 77 -4.95 -22.50 -22.53
CA ILE A 77 -6.21 -22.64 -21.79
C ILE A 77 -6.89 -21.27 -21.80
N LEU A 78 -8.04 -21.17 -22.45
CA LEU A 78 -8.85 -19.95 -22.48
C LEU A 78 -10.06 -20.13 -21.56
N LEU A 79 -10.11 -19.34 -20.49
CA LEU A 79 -11.21 -19.29 -19.53
C LEU A 79 -12.02 -18.01 -19.72
N SER A 80 -13.34 -18.12 -19.76
CA SER A 80 -14.26 -16.98 -19.76
C SER A 80 -15.48 -17.31 -18.91
N ASP A 81 -15.92 -16.37 -18.05
CA ASP A 81 -17.05 -16.54 -17.12
C ASP A 81 -17.07 -17.86 -16.31
N GLY A 82 -15.89 -18.42 -16.02
CA GLY A 82 -15.75 -19.68 -15.28
C GLY A 82 -15.92 -20.96 -16.12
N GLN A 83 -15.97 -20.84 -17.44
CA GLN A 83 -16.03 -21.96 -18.38
C GLN A 83 -14.76 -22.03 -19.25
N VAL A 84 -14.36 -23.24 -19.62
CA VAL A 84 -13.29 -23.48 -20.59
C VAL A 84 -13.85 -23.26 -21.98
N VAL A 85 -13.40 -22.20 -22.64
CA VAL A 85 -13.74 -21.86 -24.02
C VAL A 85 -12.88 -22.67 -24.99
N TYR A 86 -11.61 -22.86 -24.66
CA TYR A 86 -10.67 -23.66 -25.44
C TYR A 86 -9.57 -24.21 -24.52
N GLN A 87 -9.14 -25.44 -24.77
CA GLN A 87 -7.96 -26.06 -24.15
C GLN A 87 -7.26 -26.94 -25.19
N GLY A 88 -5.97 -26.72 -25.42
CA GLY A 88 -5.16 -27.58 -26.28
C GLY A 88 -4.10 -26.83 -27.08
N PRO A 89 -3.57 -27.41 -28.18
CA PRO A 89 -2.44 -26.86 -28.89
C PRO A 89 -2.67 -25.43 -29.37
N ARG A 90 -1.65 -24.58 -29.24
CA ARG A 90 -1.69 -23.18 -29.68
C ARG A 90 -2.07 -23.02 -31.15
N GLU A 91 -1.64 -23.95 -32.00
CA GLU A 91 -1.82 -23.89 -33.46
C GLU A 91 -3.29 -24.00 -33.90
N ASN A 92 -4.09 -24.77 -33.15
CA ASN A 92 -5.48 -25.07 -33.51
C ASN A 92 -6.48 -24.05 -32.93
N VAL A 93 -6.02 -23.08 -32.14
CA VAL A 93 -6.93 -22.12 -31.48
C VAL A 93 -7.62 -21.20 -32.49
N LEU A 94 -6.90 -20.73 -33.51
CA LEU A 94 -7.46 -19.84 -34.53
C LEU A 94 -8.48 -20.60 -35.39
N GLU A 95 -8.19 -21.85 -35.73
CA GLU A 95 -9.12 -22.73 -36.44
C GLU A 95 -10.45 -22.89 -35.68
N PHE A 96 -10.40 -23.03 -34.35
CA PHE A 96 -11.60 -23.12 -33.51
C PHE A 96 -12.47 -21.85 -33.59
N PHE A 97 -11.86 -20.66 -33.54
CA PHE A 97 -12.61 -19.42 -33.65
C PHE A 97 -13.14 -19.16 -35.07
N GLU A 98 -12.39 -19.58 -36.10
CA GLU A 98 -12.86 -19.54 -37.49
C GLU A 98 -14.05 -20.49 -37.72
N PHE A 99 -14.04 -21.66 -37.09
CA PHE A 99 -15.18 -22.59 -37.07
C PHE A 99 -16.43 -21.92 -36.47
N MET A 100 -16.26 -21.10 -35.43
CA MET A 100 -17.34 -20.32 -34.80
C MET A 100 -17.75 -19.06 -35.59
N GLY A 101 -17.01 -18.70 -36.65
CA GLY A 101 -17.33 -17.56 -37.53
C GLY A 101 -16.54 -16.28 -37.25
N PHE A 102 -15.51 -16.34 -36.41
CA PHE A 102 -14.66 -15.20 -36.04
C PHE A 102 -13.25 -15.34 -36.63
N LYS A 103 -12.69 -14.26 -37.16
CA LYS A 103 -11.35 -14.27 -37.76
C LYS A 103 -10.45 -13.22 -37.11
N CYS A 104 -9.22 -13.61 -36.78
CA CYS A 104 -8.22 -12.68 -36.26
C CYS A 104 -7.70 -11.76 -37.38
N PRO A 105 -7.69 -10.43 -37.20
CA PRO A 105 -7.05 -9.50 -38.13
C PRO A 105 -5.52 -9.71 -38.19
N GLY A 106 -4.91 -9.38 -39.33
CA GLY A 106 -3.46 -9.59 -39.54
C GLY A 106 -2.54 -8.72 -38.67
N ARG A 107 -2.97 -7.50 -38.32
CA ARG A 107 -2.21 -6.58 -37.43
C ARG A 107 -2.66 -6.62 -35.98
N LYS A 108 -3.21 -7.76 -35.52
CA LYS A 108 -3.64 -7.94 -34.14
C LYS A 108 -2.95 -9.14 -33.50
N GLY A 109 -2.53 -8.99 -32.24
CA GLY A 109 -1.99 -10.10 -31.47
C GLY A 109 -3.04 -11.18 -31.24
N VAL A 110 -2.67 -12.45 -31.43
CA VAL A 110 -3.58 -13.59 -31.22
C VAL A 110 -4.11 -13.60 -29.77
N ALA A 111 -3.24 -13.38 -28.78
CA ALA A 111 -3.65 -13.33 -27.38
C ALA A 111 -4.70 -12.23 -27.10
N ASP A 112 -4.55 -11.05 -27.73
CA ASP A 112 -5.51 -9.93 -27.59
C ASP A 112 -6.85 -10.28 -28.22
N PHE A 113 -6.82 -10.87 -29.43
CA PHE A 113 -8.01 -11.37 -30.10
C PHE A 113 -8.79 -12.38 -29.24
N LEU A 114 -8.09 -13.36 -28.63
CA LEU A 114 -8.72 -14.39 -27.80
C LEU A 114 -9.42 -13.82 -26.56
N GLN A 115 -8.90 -12.73 -25.99
CA GLN A 115 -9.55 -12.07 -24.85
C GLN A 115 -10.75 -11.23 -25.27
N GLU A 116 -10.68 -10.55 -26.42
CA GLU A 116 -11.75 -9.67 -26.89
C GLU A 116 -12.91 -10.40 -27.59
N VAL A 117 -12.65 -11.51 -28.28
CA VAL A 117 -13.69 -12.26 -29.03
C VAL A 117 -14.78 -12.84 -28.12
N THR A 118 -14.51 -13.00 -26.82
CA THR A 118 -15.50 -13.46 -25.83
C THR A 118 -16.30 -12.30 -25.21
N SER A 119 -15.90 -11.05 -25.45
CA SER A 119 -16.51 -9.84 -24.89
C SER A 119 -17.69 -9.34 -25.73
N LYS A 120 -18.80 -9.00 -25.07
CA LYS A 120 -20.00 -8.48 -25.74
C LYS A 120 -19.80 -7.16 -26.49
N LYS A 121 -18.92 -6.28 -25.98
CA LYS A 121 -18.65 -4.97 -26.60
C LYS A 121 -17.75 -5.08 -27.84
N ASP A 122 -16.90 -6.10 -27.89
CA ASP A 122 -15.78 -6.18 -28.81
C ASP A 122 -15.94 -7.31 -29.84
N GLN A 123 -16.79 -8.31 -29.59
CA GLN A 123 -16.95 -9.49 -30.43
C GLN A 123 -17.44 -9.17 -31.87
N GLU A 124 -18.21 -8.08 -32.06
CA GLU A 124 -18.75 -7.70 -33.38
C GLU A 124 -17.65 -7.42 -34.41
N GLN A 125 -16.54 -6.80 -33.99
CA GLN A 125 -15.48 -6.37 -34.90
C GLN A 125 -14.73 -7.54 -35.56
N TYR A 126 -14.88 -8.76 -35.03
CA TYR A 126 -14.21 -9.97 -35.49
C TYR A 126 -15.06 -10.86 -36.39
N TRP A 127 -16.31 -10.47 -36.62
CA TRP A 127 -17.25 -11.26 -37.42
C TRP A 127 -16.85 -11.23 -38.89
N TYR A 128 -16.46 -12.38 -39.44
CA TYR A 128 -15.99 -12.48 -40.83
C TYR A 128 -17.06 -13.02 -41.80
N ARG A 129 -18.10 -13.69 -41.29
CA ARG A 129 -19.18 -14.28 -42.11
C ARG A 129 -20.14 -13.21 -42.61
N GLY A 130 -19.74 -12.53 -43.71
CA GLY A 130 -20.55 -11.51 -44.37
C GLY A 130 -21.89 -12.02 -44.93
N ASP A 131 -22.09 -13.33 -45.02
CA ASP A 131 -23.35 -13.99 -45.42
C ASP A 131 -24.42 -13.99 -44.31
N ARG A 132 -24.06 -13.66 -43.06
CA ARG A 132 -24.97 -13.68 -41.91
C ARG A 132 -24.83 -12.42 -41.05
N PRO A 133 -25.94 -11.83 -40.55
CA PRO A 133 -25.86 -10.72 -39.62
C PRO A 133 -25.23 -11.18 -38.30
N TYR A 134 -24.38 -10.33 -37.73
CA TYR A 134 -23.77 -10.59 -36.43
C TYR A 134 -24.83 -10.73 -35.34
N ARG A 135 -24.66 -11.74 -34.49
CA ARG A 135 -25.39 -11.92 -33.24
C ARG A 135 -24.41 -12.32 -32.16
N PHE A 136 -24.49 -11.67 -31.01
CA PHE A 136 -23.65 -12.00 -29.86
C PHE A 136 -23.75 -13.49 -29.51
N VAL A 137 -22.60 -14.16 -29.54
CA VAL A 137 -22.38 -15.57 -29.18
C VAL A 137 -21.96 -15.60 -27.71
N PRO A 138 -22.82 -16.11 -26.80
CA PRO A 138 -22.49 -16.21 -25.39
C PRO A 138 -21.41 -17.27 -25.14
N VAL A 139 -20.64 -17.09 -24.06
CA VAL A 139 -19.52 -17.97 -23.66
C VAL A 139 -19.92 -19.44 -23.62
N LYS A 140 -21.14 -19.74 -23.13
CA LYS A 140 -21.66 -21.11 -23.09
C LYS A 140 -21.70 -21.80 -24.45
N GLN A 141 -22.04 -21.08 -25.51
CA GLN A 141 -22.05 -21.66 -26.85
C GLN A 141 -20.65 -21.99 -27.34
N PHE A 142 -19.64 -21.17 -26.99
CA PHE A 142 -18.25 -21.53 -27.28
C PHE A 142 -17.81 -22.79 -26.51
N ALA A 143 -18.13 -22.87 -25.21
CA ALA A 143 -17.79 -24.04 -24.40
C ALA A 143 -18.46 -25.33 -24.91
N ASP A 144 -19.73 -25.26 -25.31
CA ASP A 144 -20.45 -26.39 -25.91
C ASP A 144 -19.85 -26.77 -27.28
N ALA A 145 -19.49 -25.78 -28.11
CA ALA A 145 -18.83 -26.01 -29.39
C ALA A 145 -17.45 -26.66 -29.23
N PHE A 146 -16.66 -26.25 -28.22
CA PHE A 146 -15.34 -26.82 -27.95
C PHE A 146 -15.41 -28.32 -27.64
N ARG A 147 -16.42 -28.78 -26.91
CA ARG A 147 -16.64 -30.23 -26.66
C ARG A 147 -16.87 -31.01 -27.95
N SER A 148 -17.49 -30.38 -28.95
CA SER A 148 -17.74 -31.01 -30.26
C SER A 148 -16.54 -30.93 -31.20
N PHE A 149 -15.64 -29.96 -30.99
CA PHE A 149 -14.42 -29.74 -31.75
C PHE A 149 -13.42 -30.88 -31.55
N HIS A 150 -12.64 -31.18 -32.59
CA HIS A 150 -11.76 -32.35 -32.61
C HIS A 150 -10.73 -32.38 -31.45
N VAL A 151 -10.16 -31.22 -31.07
CA VAL A 151 -9.27 -31.08 -29.90
C VAL A 151 -10.00 -31.43 -28.60
N GLY A 152 -11.21 -30.88 -28.39
CA GLY A 152 -11.99 -31.16 -27.18
C GLY A 152 -12.38 -32.63 -27.07
N LYS A 153 -12.75 -33.28 -28.18
CA LYS A 153 -13.02 -34.73 -28.22
C LYS A 153 -11.76 -35.56 -27.91
N SER A 154 -10.59 -35.15 -28.39
CA SER A 154 -9.33 -35.84 -28.12
C SER A 154 -9.02 -35.84 -26.63
N ILE A 155 -9.11 -34.67 -25.99
CA ILE A 155 -8.90 -34.52 -24.53
C ILE A 155 -9.92 -35.35 -23.75
N GLU A 156 -11.20 -35.34 -24.15
CA GLU A 156 -12.22 -36.13 -23.48
C GLU A 156 -11.95 -37.65 -23.58
N ASN A 157 -11.43 -38.12 -24.71
CA ASN A 157 -11.04 -39.51 -24.90
C ASN A 157 -9.81 -39.88 -24.07
N GLU A 158 -8.82 -38.98 -23.95
CA GLU A 158 -7.62 -39.20 -23.14
C GLU A 158 -7.95 -39.25 -21.65
N LEU A 159 -8.81 -38.34 -21.16
CA LEU A 159 -9.28 -38.31 -19.77
C LEU A 159 -10.15 -39.53 -19.39
N LYS A 160 -10.76 -40.23 -20.36
CA LYS A 160 -11.50 -41.49 -20.14
C LYS A 160 -10.58 -42.67 -19.87
N VAL A 161 -9.30 -42.61 -20.24
CA VAL A 161 -8.33 -43.69 -19.96
C VAL A 161 -7.99 -43.66 -18.46
N PRO A 162 -8.27 -44.74 -17.70
CA PRO A 162 -7.99 -44.74 -16.26
C PRO A 162 -6.48 -44.66 -15.99
N PHE A 163 -6.10 -43.78 -15.06
CA PHE A 163 -4.70 -43.58 -14.67
C PHE A 163 -4.13 -44.82 -13.96
N ASP A 164 -3.10 -45.43 -14.55
CA ASP A 164 -2.41 -46.57 -13.97
C ASP A 164 -1.38 -46.13 -12.91
N ARG A 165 -1.74 -46.29 -11.64
CA ARG A 165 -0.89 -45.95 -10.49
C ARG A 165 0.42 -46.74 -10.45
N THR A 166 0.50 -47.91 -11.09
CA THR A 166 1.72 -48.74 -11.07
C THR A 166 2.85 -48.17 -11.91
N ARG A 167 2.54 -47.28 -12.86
CA ARG A 167 3.52 -46.57 -13.70
C ARG A 167 4.00 -45.26 -13.08
N SER A 168 3.53 -44.91 -11.88
CA SER A 168 3.94 -43.68 -11.19
C SER A 168 5.35 -43.81 -10.63
N HIS A 169 6.19 -42.80 -10.88
CA HIS A 169 7.55 -42.77 -10.35
C HIS A 169 7.50 -42.68 -8.80
N PRO A 170 8.33 -43.43 -8.04
CA PRO A 170 8.28 -43.43 -6.57
C PRO A 170 8.41 -42.03 -5.93
N ALA A 171 9.15 -41.12 -6.58
CA ALA A 171 9.29 -39.72 -6.17
C ALA A 171 8.04 -38.85 -6.39
N ALA A 172 6.99 -39.34 -7.07
CA ALA A 172 5.73 -38.62 -7.27
C ALA A 172 4.80 -38.72 -6.04
N LEU A 173 5.05 -39.67 -5.14
CA LEU A 173 4.34 -39.81 -3.88
C LEU A 173 5.15 -39.12 -2.78
N ALA A 174 4.81 -37.88 -2.45
CA ALA A 174 5.45 -37.17 -1.34
C ALA A 174 5.27 -37.99 -0.04
N THR A 175 6.36 -38.49 0.52
CA THR A 175 6.36 -39.34 1.72
C THR A 175 6.26 -38.54 3.02
N SER A 176 6.55 -37.24 2.99
CA SER A 176 6.47 -36.33 4.14
C SER A 176 5.88 -34.97 3.76
N LYS A 177 5.19 -34.34 4.71
CA LYS A 177 4.60 -33.00 4.55
C LYS A 177 5.63 -31.89 4.39
N PHE A 178 6.84 -32.08 4.94
CA PHE A 178 7.96 -31.15 4.84
C PHE A 178 9.18 -31.91 4.30
N GLY A 179 9.94 -31.28 3.40
CA GLY A 179 11.10 -31.90 2.74
C GLY A 179 12.36 -32.01 3.60
N VAL A 180 12.39 -31.33 4.75
CA VAL A 180 13.58 -31.14 5.60
C VAL A 180 13.27 -31.59 7.03
N SER A 181 14.30 -32.00 7.80
CA SER A 181 14.13 -32.43 9.19
C SER A 181 13.68 -31.28 10.11
N ARG A 182 13.03 -31.62 11.24
CA ARG A 182 12.53 -30.61 12.20
C ARG A 182 13.63 -29.73 12.78
N MET A 183 14.83 -30.27 13.00
CA MET A 183 15.97 -29.54 13.56
C MET A 183 16.57 -28.56 12.55
N GLU A 184 16.66 -28.96 11.29
CA GLU A 184 17.15 -28.09 10.21
C GLU A 184 16.15 -26.95 9.93
N LEU A 185 14.84 -27.22 9.97
CA LEU A 185 13.81 -26.18 9.91
C LEU A 185 14.01 -25.15 11.02
N LEU A 186 14.18 -25.62 12.27
CA LEU A 186 14.41 -24.74 13.41
C LEU A 186 15.70 -23.90 13.22
N LYS A 187 16.79 -24.53 12.80
CA LYS A 187 18.07 -23.84 12.52
C LYS A 187 17.90 -22.76 11.46
N ALA A 188 17.29 -23.07 10.31
CA ALA A 188 17.07 -22.12 9.23
C ALA A 188 16.21 -20.93 9.67
N THR A 189 15.16 -21.19 10.47
CA THR A 189 14.31 -20.11 11.01
C THR A 189 15.02 -19.23 12.04
N ILE A 190 15.93 -19.79 12.86
CA ILE A 190 16.79 -19.04 13.78
C ILE A 190 17.75 -18.14 13.00
N ASP A 191 18.45 -18.68 12.02
CA ASP A 191 19.40 -17.93 11.19
C ASP A 191 18.71 -16.76 10.46
N ARG A 192 17.50 -17.01 9.95
CA ARG A 192 16.66 -15.98 9.32
C ARG A 192 16.28 -14.88 10.31
N GLU A 193 15.81 -15.24 11.50
CA GLU A 193 15.36 -14.24 12.48
C GLU A 193 16.54 -13.42 13.03
N LEU A 194 17.70 -14.05 13.27
CA LEU A 194 18.95 -13.33 13.62
C LEU A 194 19.35 -12.32 12.55
N LEU A 195 19.27 -12.70 11.27
CA LEU A 195 19.57 -11.80 10.16
C LEU A 195 18.60 -10.61 10.11
N LEU A 196 17.30 -10.86 10.31
CA LEU A 196 16.27 -9.81 10.36
C LEU A 196 16.48 -8.87 11.54
N MET A 197 16.80 -9.40 12.72
CA MET A 197 17.11 -8.62 13.92
C MET A 197 18.33 -7.72 13.69
N LYS A 198 19.40 -8.24 13.08
CA LYS A 198 20.59 -7.46 12.74
C LYS A 198 20.30 -6.34 11.74
N ARG A 199 19.50 -6.62 10.70
CA ARG A 199 19.14 -5.62 9.67
C ARG A 199 18.17 -4.56 10.19
N ASN A 200 17.28 -4.93 11.10
CA ASN A 200 16.33 -4.02 11.75
C ASN A 200 16.80 -3.59 13.16
N ALA A 201 18.12 -3.53 13.39
CA ALA A 201 18.70 -3.18 14.69
C ALA A 201 18.23 -1.80 15.19
N PHE A 202 17.92 -0.87 14.28
CA PHE A 202 17.38 0.45 14.60
C PHE A 202 16.17 0.39 15.55
N MET A 203 15.23 -0.55 15.33
CA MET A 203 14.04 -0.68 16.18
C MET A 203 14.40 -1.06 17.62
N TYR A 204 15.36 -1.97 17.79
CA TYR A 204 15.83 -2.40 19.11
C TYR A 204 16.66 -1.33 19.81
N ILE A 205 17.50 -0.60 19.07
CA ILE A 205 18.26 0.54 19.58
C ILE A 205 17.29 1.63 20.07
N PHE A 206 16.27 1.96 19.26
CA PHE A 206 15.26 2.94 19.63
C PHE A 206 14.49 2.54 20.90
N LYS A 207 14.08 1.26 21.02
CA LYS A 207 13.48 0.72 22.24
C LYS A 207 14.38 0.93 23.46
N ALA A 208 15.67 0.57 23.36
CA ALA A 208 16.62 0.74 24.45
C ALA A 208 16.82 2.21 24.85
N VAL A 209 16.87 3.12 23.88
CA VAL A 209 16.95 4.58 24.14
C VAL A 209 15.69 5.07 24.85
N ASN A 210 14.51 4.66 24.40
CA ASN A 210 13.25 5.04 25.04
C ASN A 210 13.17 4.54 26.49
N LEU A 211 13.57 3.29 26.74
CA LEU A 211 13.62 2.72 28.08
C LEU A 211 14.64 3.44 28.98
N THR A 212 15.78 3.86 28.43
CA THR A 212 16.79 4.63 29.16
C THR A 212 16.27 6.02 29.54
N LEU A 213 15.56 6.69 28.63
CA LEU A 213 14.90 7.97 28.90
C LEU A 213 13.87 7.81 30.04
N MET A 214 13.06 6.75 29.98
CA MET A 214 12.08 6.46 31.03
C MET A 214 12.77 6.18 32.37
N ALA A 215 13.85 5.40 32.39
CA ALA A 215 14.65 5.16 33.60
C ALA A 215 15.18 6.47 34.21
N PHE A 216 15.60 7.44 33.38
CA PHE A 216 16.03 8.77 33.83
C PHE A 216 14.89 9.58 34.47
N ILE A 217 13.69 9.51 33.90
CA ILE A 217 12.50 10.17 34.48
C ILE A 217 12.15 9.54 35.84
N VAL A 218 12.17 8.21 35.95
CA VAL A 218 11.86 7.50 37.20
C VAL A 218 12.88 7.82 38.28
N MET A 219 14.16 7.74 37.97
CA MET A 219 15.22 7.95 38.96
C MET A 219 15.22 9.40 39.50
N THR A 220 14.86 10.38 38.67
CA THR A 220 14.78 11.79 39.09
C THR A 220 13.51 12.07 39.89
N THR A 221 12.41 11.40 39.57
CA THR A 221 11.14 11.52 40.30
C THR A 221 11.24 10.91 41.71
N PHE A 222 11.82 9.71 41.82
CA PHE A 222 11.95 8.99 43.09
C PHE A 222 13.35 9.10 43.68
N PHE A 223 13.94 10.30 43.67
CA PHE A 223 15.32 10.48 44.08
C PHE A 223 15.52 10.23 45.58
N ARG A 224 16.55 9.46 45.95
CA ARG A 224 16.80 8.97 47.33
C ARG A 224 16.78 10.05 48.42
N THR A 225 17.19 11.29 48.15
CA THR A 225 17.24 12.35 49.18
C THR A 225 15.86 12.71 49.71
N ASN A 226 14.81 12.47 48.92
CA ASN A 226 13.41 12.76 49.26
C ASN A 226 12.67 11.52 49.78
N MET A 227 13.37 10.39 49.99
CA MET A 227 12.77 9.08 50.26
C MET A 227 13.17 8.54 51.65
N HIS A 228 12.48 9.02 52.69
CA HIS A 228 12.71 8.58 54.08
C HIS A 228 12.12 7.18 54.36
N ARG A 229 12.60 6.49 55.42
CA ARG A 229 12.19 5.10 55.74
C ARG A 229 11.16 5.04 56.85
N ASN A 230 9.98 5.59 56.59
CA ASN A 230 8.84 5.61 57.51
C ASN A 230 7.62 4.93 56.85
N VAL A 231 6.58 4.62 57.64
CA VAL A 231 5.34 3.98 57.15
C VAL A 231 4.68 4.79 56.01
N GLU A 232 4.70 6.12 56.10
CA GLU A 232 4.14 7.04 55.10
C GLU A 232 4.89 6.95 53.75
N TYR A 233 6.22 7.07 53.80
CA TYR A 233 7.09 6.94 52.62
C TYR A 233 7.15 5.51 52.07
N GLY A 234 6.84 4.49 52.88
CA GLY A 234 6.72 3.10 52.41
C GLY A 234 5.69 2.95 51.29
N THR A 235 4.63 3.77 51.28
CA THR A 235 3.69 3.84 50.14
C THR A 235 4.35 4.39 48.88
N ILE A 236 5.24 5.37 49.00
CA ILE A 236 5.96 5.99 47.86
C ILE A 236 6.95 4.98 47.27
N TYR A 237 7.65 4.20 48.11
CA TYR A 237 8.48 3.08 47.65
C TYR A 237 7.66 2.01 46.92
N LEU A 238 6.46 1.66 47.42
CA LEU A 238 5.54 0.76 46.69
C LEU A 238 5.13 1.33 45.34
N GLY A 239 4.89 2.65 45.26
CA GLY A 239 4.60 3.35 44.00
C GLY A 239 5.75 3.28 43.01
N ALA A 240 6.99 3.48 43.46
CA ALA A 240 8.17 3.33 42.62
C ALA A 240 8.34 1.88 42.09
N LEU A 241 8.06 0.87 42.93
CA LEU A 241 8.10 -0.53 42.51
C LEU A 241 6.99 -0.86 41.51
N PHE A 242 5.76 -0.39 41.74
CA PHE A 242 4.66 -0.57 40.79
C PHE A 242 4.96 0.11 39.45
N PHE A 243 5.51 1.33 39.48
CA PHE A 243 5.93 2.04 38.27
C PHE A 243 7.00 1.28 37.50
N ALA A 244 7.96 0.65 38.19
CA ALA A 244 8.95 -0.21 37.56
C ALA A 244 8.32 -1.44 36.90
N LEU A 245 7.33 -2.07 37.54
CA LEU A 245 6.59 -3.16 36.93
C LEU A 245 5.82 -2.72 35.67
N ASP A 246 5.10 -1.61 35.75
CA ASP A 246 4.29 -1.08 34.65
C ASP A 246 5.16 -0.66 33.46
N THR A 247 6.29 0.01 33.71
CA THR A 247 7.25 0.41 32.67
C THR A 247 7.79 -0.80 31.90
N ILE A 248 8.22 -1.85 32.61
CA ILE A 248 8.77 -3.05 32.00
C ILE A 248 7.69 -3.86 31.28
N MET A 249 6.48 -3.91 31.82
CA MET A 249 5.33 -4.51 31.14
C MET A 249 4.98 -3.75 29.87
N PHE A 250 4.95 -2.42 29.90
CA PHE A 250 4.66 -1.57 28.76
C PHE A 250 5.70 -1.71 27.64
N ASN A 251 6.98 -1.88 27.96
CA ASN A 251 8.04 -2.10 26.97
C ASN A 251 7.76 -3.31 26.05
N GLY A 252 7.10 -4.35 26.56
CA GLY A 252 6.67 -5.50 25.76
C GLY A 252 5.60 -5.17 24.71
N PHE A 253 4.83 -4.07 24.87
CA PHE A 253 3.75 -3.67 23.97
C PHE A 253 4.23 -3.48 22.52
N ALA A 254 5.46 -3.01 22.34
CA ALA A 254 6.03 -2.79 21.02
C ALA A 254 6.24 -4.09 20.21
N GLU A 255 6.23 -5.27 20.83
CA GLU A 255 6.22 -6.56 20.10
C GLU A 255 4.91 -6.80 19.33
N LEU A 256 3.80 -6.18 19.74
CA LEU A 256 2.49 -6.32 19.12
C LEU A 256 2.53 -5.88 17.66
N ALA A 257 2.92 -4.63 17.41
CA ALA A 257 2.98 -4.07 16.05
C ALA A 257 4.00 -4.81 15.16
N MET A 258 5.17 -5.14 15.71
CA MET A 258 6.20 -5.89 14.97
C MET A 258 5.74 -7.29 14.57
N THR A 259 4.92 -7.93 15.40
CA THR A 259 4.35 -9.26 15.10
C THR A 259 3.31 -9.16 13.99
N VAL A 260 2.36 -8.22 14.08
CA VAL A 260 1.30 -8.02 13.08
C VAL A 260 1.89 -7.77 11.68
N MET A 261 2.94 -6.95 11.57
CA MET A 261 3.61 -6.68 10.29
C MET A 261 4.25 -7.92 9.64
N LYS A 262 4.66 -8.93 10.43
CA LYS A 262 5.27 -10.17 9.92
C LYS A 262 4.24 -11.23 9.52
N LEU A 263 3.00 -11.14 10.01
CA LEU A 263 1.97 -12.17 9.82
C LEU A 263 1.62 -12.47 8.35
N PRO A 264 1.52 -11.49 7.42
CA PRO A 264 1.18 -11.79 6.03
C PRO A 264 2.21 -12.71 5.34
N VAL A 265 3.51 -12.48 5.60
CA VAL A 265 4.59 -13.32 5.08
C VAL A 265 4.55 -14.72 5.72
N PHE A 266 4.29 -14.77 7.02
CA PHE A 266 4.13 -16.03 7.75
C PHE A 266 2.99 -16.90 7.18
N PHE A 267 1.80 -16.32 6.98
CA PHE A 267 0.65 -17.06 6.44
C PHE A 267 0.94 -17.58 5.03
N LYS A 268 1.54 -16.75 4.14
CA LYS A 268 1.98 -17.19 2.82
C LYS A 268 2.91 -18.41 2.89
N GLN A 269 3.95 -18.36 3.72
CA GLN A 269 4.94 -19.44 3.84
C GLN A 269 4.36 -20.70 4.50
N ARG A 270 3.49 -20.54 5.49
CA ARG A 270 2.78 -21.64 6.15
C ARG A 270 1.89 -22.38 5.17
N ASP A 271 1.11 -21.64 4.37
CA ASP A 271 0.14 -22.20 3.43
C ASP A 271 0.86 -22.90 2.26
N LEU A 272 2.06 -22.43 1.89
CA LEU A 272 2.99 -23.11 0.96
C LEU A 272 3.82 -24.24 1.59
N LEU A 273 3.55 -24.61 2.84
CA LEU A 273 4.24 -25.69 3.57
C LEU A 273 5.76 -25.50 3.71
N PHE A 274 6.26 -24.27 3.81
CA PHE A 274 7.68 -24.02 4.08
C PHE A 274 8.09 -24.50 5.48
N PHE A 275 7.30 -24.14 6.49
CA PHE A 275 7.52 -24.55 7.88
C PHE A 275 6.21 -24.51 8.69
N PRO A 276 6.10 -25.30 9.77
CA PRO A 276 4.97 -25.24 10.71
C PRO A 276 5.06 -24.04 11.66
N ALA A 277 3.93 -23.66 12.28
CA ALA A 277 3.85 -22.49 13.17
C ALA A 277 4.90 -22.49 14.31
N TRP A 278 5.16 -23.64 14.93
CA TRP A 278 6.13 -23.74 16.05
C TRP A 278 7.57 -23.40 15.62
N ALA A 279 7.94 -23.68 14.37
CA ALA A 279 9.26 -23.36 13.84
C ALA A 279 9.45 -21.84 13.67
N TYR A 280 8.36 -21.09 13.57
CA TYR A 280 8.39 -19.63 13.53
C TYR A 280 8.34 -19.02 14.95
N THR A 281 7.47 -19.53 15.83
CA THR A 281 7.25 -18.93 17.15
C THR A 281 8.40 -19.17 18.13
N ILE A 282 8.99 -20.36 18.15
CA ILE A 282 10.08 -20.69 19.09
C ILE A 282 11.31 -19.80 18.90
N PRO A 283 11.87 -19.62 17.68
CA PRO A 283 12.99 -18.71 17.47
C PRO A 283 12.69 -17.27 17.89
N SER A 284 11.49 -16.78 17.58
CA SER A 284 11.08 -15.42 17.93
C SER A 284 11.08 -15.16 19.45
N TRP A 285 10.79 -16.19 20.24
CA TRP A 285 10.85 -16.12 21.70
C TRP A 285 12.29 -16.25 22.21
N ILE A 286 13.02 -17.30 21.81
CA ILE A 286 14.37 -17.59 22.33
C ILE A 286 15.35 -16.45 22.03
N LEU A 287 15.32 -15.90 20.81
CA LEU A 287 16.25 -14.86 20.40
C LEU A 287 16.02 -13.52 21.11
N GLN A 288 14.84 -13.32 21.69
CA GLN A 288 14.55 -12.12 22.47
C GLN A 288 15.11 -12.19 23.89
N ILE A 289 15.39 -13.39 24.42
CA ILE A 289 15.90 -13.56 25.80
C ILE A 289 17.16 -12.71 26.05
N PRO A 290 18.24 -12.80 25.23
CA PRO A 290 19.43 -11.98 25.44
C PRO A 290 19.15 -10.46 25.39
N ILE A 291 18.23 -10.02 24.54
CA ILE A 291 17.85 -8.59 24.45
C ILE A 291 17.18 -8.13 25.73
N THR A 292 16.28 -8.95 26.30
CA THR A 292 15.63 -8.59 27.57
C THR A 292 16.60 -8.48 28.74
N PHE A 293 17.71 -9.25 28.75
CA PHE A 293 18.78 -9.10 29.74
C PHE A 293 19.40 -7.69 29.69
N VAL A 294 19.65 -7.19 28.49
CA VAL A 294 20.21 -5.84 28.28
C VAL A 294 19.19 -4.76 28.65
N GLU A 295 17.95 -4.86 28.16
CA GLU A 295 16.89 -3.87 28.40
C GLU A 295 16.59 -3.70 29.89
N VAL A 296 16.28 -4.79 30.59
CA VAL A 296 16.00 -4.76 32.03
C VAL A 296 17.25 -4.40 32.81
N GLY A 297 18.44 -4.78 32.31
CA GLY A 297 19.72 -4.46 32.93
C GLY A 297 19.90 -2.95 33.02
N VAL A 298 19.77 -2.27 31.89
CA VAL A 298 19.86 -0.80 31.81
C VAL A 298 18.88 -0.16 32.79
N TYR A 299 17.62 -0.59 32.82
CA TYR A 299 16.63 -0.01 33.73
C TYR A 299 16.99 -0.20 35.21
N VAL A 300 17.32 -1.43 35.61
CA VAL A 300 17.56 -1.77 37.03
C VAL A 300 18.89 -1.18 37.54
N PHE A 301 19.97 -1.29 36.76
CA PHE A 301 21.27 -0.73 37.16
C PHE A 301 21.23 0.79 37.29
N THR A 302 20.46 1.49 36.46
CA THR A 302 20.32 2.95 36.54
C THR A 302 19.42 3.39 37.70
N THR A 303 18.31 2.69 37.95
CA THR A 303 17.29 3.17 38.90
C THR A 303 17.51 2.68 40.34
N TYR A 304 18.00 1.45 40.55
CA TYR A 304 17.87 0.77 41.84
C TYR A 304 18.50 1.53 43.03
N TYR A 305 19.79 1.85 42.92
CA TYR A 305 20.52 2.53 44.00
C TYR A 305 20.21 4.03 44.07
N VAL A 306 19.79 4.64 42.96
CA VAL A 306 19.43 6.07 42.89
C VAL A 306 18.11 6.34 43.60
N ILE A 307 17.16 5.39 43.52
CA ILE A 307 15.88 5.47 44.24
C ILE A 307 16.07 5.20 45.74
N GLY A 308 17.04 4.36 46.10
CA GLY A 308 17.36 4.05 47.49
C GLY A 308 16.70 2.78 48.04
N PHE A 309 16.39 1.81 47.17
CA PHE A 309 15.96 0.46 47.56
C PHE A 309 16.97 -0.25 48.48
N ASP A 310 16.60 -1.38 49.06
CA ASP A 310 17.46 -2.10 50.00
C ASP A 310 18.84 -2.41 49.38
N PRO A 311 19.96 -2.03 50.02
CA PRO A 311 21.29 -2.14 49.42
C PRO A 311 21.82 -3.58 49.33
N SER A 312 21.07 -4.59 49.79
CA SER A 312 21.47 -5.99 49.70
C SER A 312 21.59 -6.45 48.25
N VAL A 313 22.79 -6.93 47.89
CA VAL A 313 23.10 -7.49 46.57
C VAL A 313 22.15 -8.65 46.20
N SER A 314 21.72 -9.46 47.17
CA SER A 314 20.78 -10.55 46.92
C SER A 314 19.40 -10.03 46.47
N ARG A 315 18.93 -8.93 47.06
CA ARG A 315 17.62 -8.33 46.71
C ARG A 315 17.66 -7.60 45.39
N PHE A 316 18.79 -6.97 45.09
CA PHE A 316 19.07 -6.41 43.77
C PHE A 316 18.90 -7.45 42.65
N PHE A 317 19.60 -8.60 42.76
CA PHE A 317 19.49 -9.66 41.75
C PHE A 317 18.10 -10.31 41.72
N LYS A 318 17.41 -10.39 42.85
CA LYS A 318 16.02 -10.86 42.91
C LYS A 318 15.06 -9.93 42.18
N GLN A 319 15.21 -8.61 42.32
CA GLN A 319 14.41 -7.64 41.57
C GLN A 319 14.74 -7.69 40.08
N TYR A 320 16.02 -7.77 39.73
CA TYR A 320 16.45 -7.93 38.34
C TYR A 320 15.84 -9.19 37.69
N LEU A 321 15.94 -10.34 38.34
CA LEU A 321 15.39 -11.60 37.84
C LEU A 321 13.86 -11.56 37.65
N LEU A 322 13.15 -10.94 38.59
CA LEU A 322 11.70 -10.79 38.50
C LEU A 322 11.30 -9.90 37.31
N LEU A 323 11.96 -8.76 37.13
CA LEU A 323 11.69 -7.85 36.02
C LEU A 323 12.03 -8.48 34.65
N LEU A 324 13.05 -9.34 34.58
CA LEU A 324 13.33 -10.15 33.39
C LEU A 324 12.17 -11.08 33.04
N ALA A 325 11.63 -11.79 34.04
CA ALA A 325 10.50 -12.68 33.84
C ALA A 325 9.23 -11.91 33.38
N ILE A 326 9.03 -10.70 33.90
CA ILE A 326 7.90 -9.83 33.53
C ILE A 326 8.03 -9.32 32.09
N ASN A 327 9.22 -8.88 31.66
CA ASN A 327 9.44 -8.45 30.28
C ASN A 327 9.15 -9.61 29.29
N GLN A 328 9.63 -10.81 29.62
CA GLN A 328 9.37 -12.01 28.82
C GLN A 328 7.88 -12.40 28.79
N MET A 329 7.21 -12.35 29.92
CA MET A 329 5.77 -12.57 30.03
C MET A 329 4.98 -11.56 29.19
N SER A 330 5.30 -10.26 29.31
CA SER A 330 4.65 -9.19 28.58
C SER A 330 4.84 -9.33 27.06
N SER A 331 6.07 -9.56 26.62
CA SER A 331 6.38 -9.80 25.20
C SER A 331 5.58 -10.98 24.63
N SER A 332 5.39 -12.04 25.43
CA SER A 332 4.62 -13.23 25.03
C SER A 332 3.12 -12.96 24.98
N LEU A 333 2.58 -12.20 25.94
CA LEU A 333 1.19 -11.75 25.95
C LEU A 333 0.87 -10.93 24.69
N PHE A 334 1.71 -9.96 24.35
CA PHE A 334 1.46 -9.08 23.21
C PHE A 334 1.63 -9.78 21.85
N ARG A 335 2.52 -10.77 21.74
CA ARG A 335 2.56 -11.69 20.58
C ARG A 335 1.29 -12.51 20.46
N PHE A 336 0.79 -13.03 21.57
CA PHE A 336 -0.45 -13.79 21.58
C PHE A 336 -1.64 -12.94 21.14
N ILE A 337 -1.78 -11.72 21.68
CA ILE A 337 -2.82 -10.76 21.26
C ILE A 337 -2.69 -10.42 19.78
N ALA A 338 -1.48 -10.18 19.28
CA ALA A 338 -1.23 -9.96 17.86
C ALA A 338 -1.61 -11.17 16.99
N GLY A 339 -1.31 -12.38 17.45
CA GLY A 339 -1.65 -13.63 16.76
C GLY A 339 -3.14 -13.91 16.66
N ILE A 340 -3.93 -13.56 17.68
CA ILE A 340 -5.40 -13.62 17.63
C ILE A 340 -5.95 -12.48 16.77
N GLY A 341 -5.46 -11.27 17.04
CA GLY A 341 -5.94 -10.04 16.45
C GLY A 341 -5.75 -9.99 14.95
N ARG A 342 -4.62 -10.51 14.42
CA ARG A 342 -4.21 -10.62 12.99
C ARG A 342 -4.25 -9.33 12.16
N ASP A 343 -4.88 -8.29 12.69
CA ASP A 343 -5.04 -6.95 12.15
C ASP A 343 -4.53 -5.92 13.15
N MET A 344 -4.02 -4.81 12.63
CA MET A 344 -3.40 -3.76 13.44
C MET A 344 -4.42 -3.07 14.35
N VAL A 345 -5.61 -2.75 13.84
CA VAL A 345 -6.64 -2.00 14.58
C VAL A 345 -7.17 -2.82 15.75
N VAL A 346 -7.47 -4.09 15.49
CA VAL A 346 -7.95 -5.02 16.52
C VAL A 346 -6.89 -5.21 17.60
N SER A 347 -5.66 -5.51 17.20
CA SER A 347 -4.56 -5.78 18.14
C SER A 347 -4.24 -4.55 19.01
N HIS A 348 -4.16 -3.35 18.41
CA HIS A 348 -3.92 -2.10 19.15
C HIS A 348 -5.07 -1.67 20.07
N THR A 349 -6.27 -2.25 19.90
CA THR A 349 -7.38 -2.01 20.83
C THR A 349 -7.31 -2.96 22.02
N PHE A 350 -7.10 -4.25 21.77
CA PHE A 350 -7.05 -5.27 22.83
C PHE A 350 -5.76 -5.21 23.66
N GLY A 351 -4.63 -4.80 23.07
CA GLY A 351 -3.35 -4.66 23.78
C GLY A 351 -3.44 -3.74 25.00
N PRO A 352 -3.77 -2.45 24.83
CA PRO A 352 -3.91 -1.51 25.95
C PRO A 352 -5.05 -1.88 26.91
N LEU A 353 -6.13 -2.52 26.43
CA LEU A 353 -7.19 -3.05 27.31
C LEU A 353 -6.63 -4.04 28.33
N SER A 354 -5.83 -4.99 27.84
CA SER A 354 -5.25 -6.03 28.69
C SER A 354 -4.28 -5.44 29.72
N LEU A 355 -3.46 -4.48 29.31
CA LEU A 355 -2.53 -3.76 30.20
C LEU A 355 -3.29 -3.06 31.31
N LEU A 356 -4.32 -2.29 30.95
CA LEU A 356 -5.11 -1.50 31.88
C LEU A 356 -5.92 -2.39 32.84
N ALA A 357 -6.46 -3.51 32.37
CA ALA A 357 -7.12 -4.49 33.23
C ALA A 357 -6.14 -5.13 34.24
N PHE A 358 -4.94 -5.51 33.81
CA PHE A 358 -3.92 -6.08 34.70
C PHE A 358 -3.37 -5.05 35.69
N ALA A 359 -3.19 -3.79 35.28
CA ALA A 359 -2.80 -2.68 36.15
C ALA A 359 -3.83 -2.44 37.26
N ALA A 360 -5.11 -2.31 36.89
CA ALA A 360 -6.20 -2.05 37.83
C ALA A 360 -6.42 -3.20 38.83
N LEU A 361 -6.28 -4.45 38.38
CA LEU A 361 -6.41 -5.66 39.20
C LEU A 361 -5.09 -6.15 39.82
N GLY A 362 -4.00 -5.39 39.65
CA GLY A 362 -2.65 -5.75 40.10
C GLY A 362 -2.43 -5.65 41.62
N GLY A 363 -3.41 -5.18 42.38
CA GLY A 363 -3.32 -5.08 43.85
C GLY A 363 -2.65 -3.81 44.38
N PHE A 364 -2.17 -2.93 43.51
CA PHE A 364 -1.60 -1.63 43.88
C PHE A 364 -2.63 -0.49 43.79
N ILE A 365 -3.32 -0.36 42.64
CA ILE A 365 -4.35 0.68 42.43
C ILE A 365 -5.54 0.43 43.37
N LEU A 366 -6.05 -0.80 43.39
CA LEU A 366 -7.01 -1.27 44.37
C LEU A 366 -6.33 -2.31 45.26
N ALA A 367 -6.33 -2.06 46.57
CA ALA A 367 -5.81 -3.06 47.50
C ALA A 367 -6.72 -4.30 47.45
N ARG A 368 -6.12 -5.49 47.55
CA ARG A 368 -6.84 -6.78 47.52
C ARG A 368 -8.12 -6.83 48.38
N PRO A 369 -8.15 -6.33 49.65
CA PRO A 369 -9.38 -6.37 50.46
C PRO A 369 -10.48 -5.45 49.93
N ASP A 370 -10.13 -4.38 49.22
CA ASP A 370 -11.07 -3.39 48.69
C ASP A 370 -11.67 -3.82 47.34
N ILE A 371 -11.08 -4.83 46.70
CA ILE A 371 -11.63 -5.44 45.48
C ILE A 371 -12.93 -6.15 45.85
N LYS A 372 -14.05 -5.70 45.24
CA LYS A 372 -15.37 -6.31 45.44
C LYS A 372 -15.34 -7.81 45.14
N LYS A 373 -16.15 -8.59 45.87
CA LYS A 373 -16.16 -10.06 45.81
C LYS A 373 -16.38 -10.62 44.39
N TRP A 374 -17.10 -9.90 43.53
CA TRP A 374 -17.33 -10.32 42.13
C TRP A 374 -16.15 -10.02 41.19
N TRP A 375 -15.15 -9.21 41.58
CA TRP A 375 -13.94 -8.91 40.81
C TRP A 375 -12.69 -9.62 41.34
N ILE A 376 -12.77 -10.29 42.49
CA ILE A 376 -11.61 -10.93 43.13
C ILE A 376 -10.94 -12.00 42.27
N TRP A 377 -11.68 -12.68 41.39
CA TRP A 377 -11.11 -13.64 40.43
C TRP A 377 -10.13 -12.96 39.48
N GLY A 378 -10.38 -11.71 39.10
CA GLY A 378 -9.53 -10.92 38.22
C GLY A 378 -8.16 -10.65 38.84
N TYR A 379 -8.09 -10.46 40.16
CA TYR A 379 -6.83 -10.37 40.90
C TYR A 379 -5.99 -11.66 40.78
N TRP A 380 -6.63 -12.83 40.89
CA TRP A 380 -5.93 -14.12 40.81
C TRP A 380 -5.53 -14.53 39.39
N ILE A 381 -6.19 -13.98 38.37
CA ILE A 381 -5.81 -14.16 36.96
C ILE A 381 -4.74 -13.16 36.53
N SER A 382 -4.70 -11.96 37.11
CA SER A 382 -3.74 -10.92 36.72
C SER A 382 -2.29 -11.36 36.96
N PRO A 383 -1.42 -11.40 35.94
CA PRO A 383 0.01 -11.64 36.14
C PRO A 383 0.64 -10.57 37.04
N LEU A 384 0.14 -9.32 36.95
CA LEU A 384 0.70 -8.20 37.69
C LEU A 384 0.48 -8.33 39.20
N SER A 385 -0.58 -9.02 39.66
CA SER A 385 -0.81 -9.21 41.11
C SER A 385 0.30 -10.05 41.75
N TYR A 386 0.72 -11.12 41.08
CA TYR A 386 1.82 -11.97 41.52
C TYR A 386 3.16 -11.23 41.46
N ALA A 387 3.39 -10.44 40.40
CA ALA A 387 4.56 -9.59 40.27
C ALA A 387 4.64 -8.53 41.37
N GLN A 388 3.53 -7.84 41.66
CA GLN A 388 3.44 -6.83 42.71
C GLN A 388 3.73 -7.41 44.09
N ASN A 389 3.15 -8.58 44.40
CA ASN A 389 3.42 -9.29 45.64
C ASN A 389 4.91 -9.70 45.75
N ALA A 390 5.49 -10.21 44.66
CA ALA A 390 6.89 -10.65 44.65
C ALA A 390 7.89 -9.49 44.80
N ILE A 391 7.69 -8.39 44.07
CA ILE A 391 8.60 -7.24 44.15
C ILE A 391 8.49 -6.53 45.49
N SER A 392 7.27 -6.42 46.05
CA SER A 392 7.03 -5.77 47.34
C SER A 392 7.59 -6.59 48.51
N THR A 393 7.40 -7.91 48.52
CA THR A 393 8.00 -8.78 49.55
C THR A 393 9.53 -8.80 49.48
N ASN A 394 10.10 -8.67 48.27
CA ASN A 394 11.55 -8.56 48.08
C ASN A 394 12.12 -7.25 48.63
N GLU A 395 11.37 -6.14 48.66
CA GLU A 395 11.87 -4.88 49.24
C GLU A 395 11.58 -4.79 50.74
N PHE A 396 10.32 -4.93 51.16
CA PHE A 396 9.88 -4.61 52.52
C PHE A 396 10.27 -5.65 53.58
N LEU A 397 10.66 -6.86 53.19
CA LEU A 397 11.28 -7.82 54.12
C LEU A 397 12.79 -7.58 54.29
N GLY A 398 13.32 -6.47 53.74
CA GLY A 398 14.72 -6.09 53.74
C GLY A 398 15.28 -5.68 55.09
N PRO A 399 16.59 -5.88 55.34
CA PRO A 399 17.26 -5.34 56.53
C PRO A 399 17.01 -3.84 56.74
N SER A 400 16.85 -3.09 55.65
CA SER A 400 16.53 -1.65 55.66
C SER A 400 15.19 -1.29 56.30
N TRP A 401 14.26 -2.23 56.34
CA TRP A 401 12.87 -2.05 56.80
C TRP A 401 12.57 -2.75 58.13
N ASN A 402 13.60 -3.34 58.77
CA ASN A 402 13.50 -4.12 60.01
C ASN A 402 13.39 -3.28 61.29
N GLN A 403 13.19 -1.96 61.19
CA GLN A 403 12.95 -1.11 62.35
C GLN A 403 11.56 -1.40 62.94
N ILE A 404 11.45 -1.47 64.26
CA ILE A 404 10.19 -1.77 64.96
C ILE A 404 9.38 -0.47 65.07
N VAL A 405 8.08 -0.54 64.77
CA VAL A 405 7.16 0.59 64.93
C VAL A 405 6.84 0.79 66.41
N SER A 406 7.05 2.01 66.92
CA SER A 406 6.75 2.38 68.31
C SER A 406 5.32 1.99 68.71
N GLY A 407 5.18 1.05 69.65
CA GLY A 407 3.88 0.56 70.16
C GLY A 407 3.36 -0.75 69.57
N THR A 408 4.10 -1.40 68.64
CA THR A 408 3.75 -2.74 68.10
C THR A 408 4.98 -3.64 68.01
N ASN A 409 4.79 -4.96 68.02
CA ASN A 409 5.88 -5.94 67.81
C ASN A 409 6.20 -6.19 66.32
N GLU A 410 5.76 -5.31 65.41
CA GLU A 410 5.90 -5.49 63.96
C GLU A 410 6.93 -4.52 63.35
N THR A 411 7.63 -4.98 62.31
CA THR A 411 8.56 -4.14 61.57
C THR A 411 7.82 -3.17 60.64
N ILE A 412 8.41 -2.01 60.35
CA ILE A 412 7.85 -1.01 59.42
C ILE A 412 7.44 -1.67 58.10
N GLY A 413 8.28 -2.55 57.56
CA GLY A 413 8.00 -3.25 56.30
C GLY A 413 6.76 -4.15 56.35
N ILE A 414 6.56 -4.91 57.44
CA ILE A 414 5.37 -5.77 57.60
C ILE A 414 4.11 -4.92 57.73
N THR A 415 4.18 -3.81 58.47
CA THR A 415 3.07 -2.87 58.62
C THR A 415 2.66 -2.26 57.28
N VAL A 416 3.63 -1.85 56.45
CA VAL A 416 3.36 -1.32 55.09
C VAL A 416 2.68 -2.36 54.19
N LEU A 417 3.16 -3.61 54.20
CA LEU A 417 2.56 -4.70 53.42
C LEU A 417 1.12 -5.00 53.85
N LYS A 418 0.85 -5.07 55.16
CA LYS A 418 -0.50 -5.31 55.70
C LYS A 418 -1.47 -4.19 55.37
N ASN A 419 -1.04 -2.93 55.49
CA ASN A 419 -1.86 -1.76 55.18
C ASN A 419 -2.32 -1.73 53.72
N ARG A 420 -1.55 -2.33 52.81
CA ARG A 420 -1.87 -2.43 51.37
C ARG A 420 -2.46 -3.78 50.96
N GLY A 421 -2.73 -4.67 51.91
CA GLY A 421 -3.30 -5.99 51.63
C GLY A 421 -2.36 -6.94 50.85
N ILE A 422 -1.06 -6.68 50.88
CA ILE A 422 -0.01 -7.48 50.24
C ILE A 422 0.43 -8.59 51.22
N PHE A 423 0.73 -9.77 50.69
CA PHE A 423 1.17 -10.90 51.51
C PHE A 423 2.52 -10.63 52.18
N THR A 424 2.69 -11.08 53.42
CA THR A 424 3.88 -10.79 54.25
C THR A 424 4.92 -11.91 54.24
N GLU A 425 4.63 -13.07 53.66
CA GLU A 425 5.53 -14.21 53.67
C GLU A 425 6.53 -14.18 52.51
N ALA A 426 7.80 -14.47 52.78
CA ALA A 426 8.88 -14.46 51.78
C ALA A 426 8.67 -15.48 50.63
N LYS A 427 7.85 -16.53 50.83
CA LYS A 427 7.54 -17.54 49.80
C LYS A 427 6.85 -16.93 48.57
N TRP A 428 6.14 -15.80 48.74
CA TRP A 428 5.42 -15.13 47.66
C TRP A 428 6.33 -14.57 46.56
N TYR A 429 7.60 -14.31 46.86
CA TYR A 429 8.59 -13.98 45.83
C TYR A 429 8.74 -15.10 44.80
N TRP A 430 8.95 -16.33 45.27
CA TRP A 430 9.15 -17.49 44.40
C TRP A 430 7.87 -17.91 43.68
N ILE A 431 6.71 -17.77 44.35
CA ILE A 431 5.41 -17.98 43.72
C ILE A 431 5.23 -16.98 42.56
N GLY A 432 5.55 -15.70 42.78
CA GLY A 432 5.41 -14.69 41.73
C GLY A 432 6.37 -14.92 40.56
N LEU A 433 7.63 -15.26 40.84
CA LEU A 433 8.59 -15.62 39.79
C LEU A 433 8.14 -16.85 38.99
N GLY A 434 7.69 -17.91 39.67
CA GLY A 434 7.17 -19.11 39.02
C GLY A 434 5.93 -18.85 38.19
N ALA A 435 5.02 -18.00 38.68
CA ALA A 435 3.84 -17.57 37.93
C ALA A 435 4.22 -16.82 36.65
N MET A 436 5.22 -15.92 36.70
CA MET A 436 5.66 -15.19 35.50
C MET A 436 6.18 -16.12 34.42
N VAL A 437 7.05 -17.07 34.79
CA VAL A 437 7.56 -18.10 33.88
C VAL A 437 6.42 -18.97 33.32
N GLY A 438 5.45 -19.35 34.16
CA GLY A 438 4.27 -20.10 33.75
C GLY A 438 3.42 -19.34 32.71
N TYR A 439 3.17 -18.06 32.92
CA TYR A 439 2.46 -17.21 31.96
C TYR A 439 3.23 -17.02 30.65
N THR A 440 4.55 -16.86 30.71
CA THR A 440 5.40 -16.82 29.49
C THR A 440 5.22 -18.08 28.65
N LEU A 441 5.27 -19.27 29.27
CA LEU A 441 5.07 -20.54 28.57
C LEU A 441 3.65 -20.66 28.01
N LEU A 442 2.64 -20.31 28.81
CA LEU A 442 1.24 -20.35 28.42
C LEU A 442 0.97 -19.48 27.19
N PHE A 443 1.37 -18.21 27.21
CA PHE A 443 1.09 -17.30 26.09
C PHE A 443 1.86 -17.69 24.83
N ASN A 444 3.09 -18.21 24.92
CA ASN A 444 3.81 -18.71 23.73
C ASN A 444 3.16 -19.98 23.14
N LEU A 445 2.64 -20.88 23.99
CA LEU A 445 1.90 -22.06 23.54
C LEU A 445 0.60 -21.64 22.84
N LEU A 446 -0.17 -20.74 23.46
CA LEU A 446 -1.41 -20.21 22.89
C LEU A 446 -1.16 -19.43 21.59
N TYR A 447 -0.08 -18.66 21.52
CA TYR A 447 0.35 -17.98 20.30
C TYR A 447 0.66 -18.96 19.17
N THR A 448 1.39 -20.03 19.47
CA THR A 448 1.69 -21.09 18.50
C THR A 448 0.42 -21.80 18.02
N LEU A 449 -0.51 -22.07 18.95
CA LEU A 449 -1.81 -22.68 18.62
C LEU A 449 -2.64 -21.73 17.74
N ALA A 450 -2.72 -20.45 18.09
CA ALA A 450 -3.44 -19.44 17.33
C ALA A 450 -2.95 -19.38 15.88
N LEU A 451 -1.63 -19.32 15.66
CA LEU A 451 -1.05 -19.30 14.31
C LEU A 451 -1.18 -20.62 13.55
N SER A 452 -1.34 -21.74 14.26
CA SER A 452 -1.57 -23.04 13.62
C SER A 452 -3.00 -23.23 13.11
N VAL A 453 -3.99 -22.61 13.77
CA VAL A 453 -5.43 -22.81 13.49
C VAL A 453 -6.03 -21.65 12.69
N LEU A 454 -5.66 -20.40 12.98
CA LEU A 454 -6.29 -19.23 12.39
C LEU A 454 -5.79 -18.99 10.96
N SER A 455 -6.71 -18.66 10.04
CA SER A 455 -6.41 -18.18 8.68
C SER A 455 -6.13 -16.67 8.68
N PRO A 456 -5.72 -16.04 7.56
CA PRO A 456 -5.77 -14.59 7.41
C PRO A 456 -7.19 -14.04 7.64
N LEU A 457 -7.33 -12.78 8.09
CA LEU A 457 -8.63 -12.14 8.33
C LEU A 457 -9.34 -11.67 7.05
N THR A 458 -8.60 -11.47 5.97
CA THR A 458 -9.11 -10.84 4.76
C THR A 458 -9.08 -11.85 3.64
N ASP A 459 -10.26 -12.35 3.24
CA ASP A 459 -10.42 -12.99 1.93
C ASP A 459 -10.37 -11.87 0.89
N ALA A 460 -9.33 -11.86 0.08
CA ALA A 460 -9.13 -10.90 -1.01
C ALA A 460 -10.12 -11.20 -2.15
N HIS A 461 -11.41 -10.94 -1.92
CA HIS A 461 -12.39 -10.94 -2.99
C HIS A 461 -12.57 -9.52 -3.51
N PRO A 462 -12.17 -9.22 -4.77
CA PRO A 462 -12.53 -7.95 -5.39
C PRO A 462 -14.05 -7.83 -5.38
N SER A 463 -14.55 -6.69 -4.90
CA SER A 463 -15.98 -6.43 -4.87
C SER A 463 -16.48 -6.23 -6.30
N MET A 464 -16.99 -7.31 -6.90
CA MET A 464 -17.65 -7.26 -8.19
C MET A 464 -18.96 -6.47 -8.07
N SER A 465 -19.25 -5.62 -9.04
CA SER A 465 -20.49 -4.83 -9.04
C SER A 465 -21.72 -5.73 -9.26
N GLU A 466 -22.88 -5.32 -8.74
CA GLU A 466 -24.12 -6.09 -8.87
C GLU A 466 -24.55 -6.27 -10.34
N GLU A 467 -24.18 -5.32 -11.21
CA GLU A 467 -24.43 -5.39 -12.65
C GLU A 467 -23.53 -6.40 -13.36
N GLU A 468 -22.22 -6.43 -13.04
CA GLU A 468 -21.29 -7.44 -13.56
C GLU A 468 -21.68 -8.86 -13.09
N LEU A 469 -22.15 -9.00 -11.86
CA LEU A 469 -22.69 -10.27 -11.35
C LEU A 469 -23.93 -10.72 -12.16
N LYS A 470 -24.85 -9.80 -12.46
CA LYS A 470 -26.03 -10.09 -13.29
C LYS A 470 -25.64 -10.46 -14.72
N GLU A 471 -24.66 -9.77 -15.30
CA GLU A 471 -24.15 -10.06 -16.66
C GLU A 471 -23.44 -11.42 -16.71
N LYS A 472 -22.56 -11.71 -15.73
CA LYS A 472 -21.90 -13.01 -15.58
C LYS A 472 -22.92 -14.14 -15.42
N HIS A 473 -23.97 -13.94 -14.61
CA HIS A 473 -25.06 -14.92 -14.48
C HIS A 473 -25.85 -15.12 -15.77
N ALA A 474 -26.09 -14.05 -16.56
CA ALA A 474 -26.75 -14.15 -17.86
C ALA A 474 -25.90 -14.93 -18.88
N ASN A 475 -24.59 -14.67 -18.92
CA ASN A 475 -23.64 -15.39 -19.79
C ASN A 475 -23.54 -16.89 -19.41
N LEU A 476 -23.52 -17.20 -18.12
CA LEU A 476 -23.50 -18.57 -17.59
C LEU A 476 -24.78 -19.36 -17.90
N THR A 477 -25.95 -18.73 -17.78
CA THR A 477 -27.24 -19.41 -17.93
C THR A 477 -27.74 -19.45 -19.38
N GLY A 478 -27.24 -18.57 -20.26
CA GLY A 478 -27.67 -18.50 -21.66
C GLY A 478 -29.09 -17.96 -21.86
N LYS A 479 -29.72 -17.43 -20.80
CA LYS A 479 -31.02 -16.76 -20.89
C LYS A 479 -30.79 -15.31 -21.28
N ALA A 480 -31.29 -14.91 -22.45
CA ALA A 480 -31.36 -13.50 -22.81
C ALA A 480 -32.20 -12.75 -21.75
N LEU A 481 -31.69 -11.61 -21.28
CA LEU A 481 -32.47 -10.69 -20.45
C LEU A 481 -33.71 -10.26 -21.24
N GLU A 482 -34.86 -10.83 -20.92
CA GLU A 482 -36.15 -10.33 -21.40
C GLU A 482 -36.34 -8.89 -20.91
N GLY A 483 -36.73 -8.04 -21.87
CA GLY A 483 -36.79 -6.59 -21.81
C GLY A 483 -37.28 -5.96 -20.50
N HIS A 484 -36.39 -5.20 -19.86
CA HIS A 484 -36.77 -4.07 -19.01
C HIS A 484 -36.16 -2.73 -19.46
N LYS A 485 -35.32 -2.72 -20.52
CA LYS A 485 -34.66 -1.50 -21.01
C LYS A 485 -35.52 -0.61 -21.93
N GLU A 486 -36.67 -1.08 -22.44
CA GLU A 486 -37.49 -0.29 -23.38
C GLU A 486 -38.59 0.58 -22.75
N LYS A 487 -38.87 0.46 -21.43
CA LYS A 487 -39.95 1.23 -20.78
C LYS A 487 -39.49 2.44 -19.95
N ASN A 488 -38.23 2.49 -19.51
CA ASN A 488 -37.72 3.65 -18.74
C ASN A 488 -37.23 4.79 -19.64
N SER A 489 -36.73 4.50 -20.85
CA SER A 489 -36.36 5.52 -21.84
C SER A 489 -37.57 6.33 -22.32
N ARG A 490 -38.73 5.70 -22.51
CA ARG A 490 -39.96 6.42 -22.92
C ARG A 490 -40.60 7.26 -21.83
N LYS A 491 -40.46 6.91 -20.54
CA LYS A 491 -41.03 7.73 -19.45
C LYS A 491 -40.23 9.00 -19.18
N GLN A 492 -38.91 8.96 -19.39
CA GLN A 492 -38.05 10.13 -19.20
C GLN A 492 -38.11 11.12 -20.38
N GLU A 493 -38.48 10.66 -21.58
CA GLU A 493 -38.78 11.53 -22.73
C GLU A 493 -40.15 12.22 -22.64
N LEU A 494 -41.13 11.63 -21.95
CA LEU A 494 -42.49 12.18 -21.83
C LEU A 494 -42.67 13.21 -20.69
N GLU A 495 -41.78 13.24 -19.70
CA GLU A 495 -41.81 14.30 -18.66
C GLU A 495 -40.99 15.54 -19.06
N LEU A 496 -40.09 15.42 -20.04
CA LEU A 496 -39.31 16.54 -20.56
C LEU A 496 -40.06 17.35 -21.64
N SER A 497 -41.13 16.80 -22.22
CA SER A 497 -41.93 17.45 -23.27
C SER A 497 -43.00 18.43 -22.76
N HIS A 498 -43.24 18.52 -21.45
CA HIS A 498 -44.27 19.39 -20.88
C HIS A 498 -43.77 20.72 -20.31
N ILE A 499 -42.47 21.03 -20.42
CA ILE A 499 -41.89 22.29 -19.92
C ILE A 499 -41.52 23.26 -21.07
N SER A 500 -41.67 22.86 -22.34
CA SER A 500 -41.22 23.64 -23.50
C SER A 500 -42.23 24.60 -24.15
N ASP A 501 -43.45 24.75 -23.63
CA ASP A 501 -44.51 25.53 -24.30
C ASP A 501 -44.76 26.95 -23.75
N ARG A 502 -43.81 27.55 -23.01
CA ARG A 502 -43.92 28.95 -22.58
C ARG A 502 -42.62 29.72 -22.73
N ASN A 503 -42.29 30.10 -23.96
CA ASN A 503 -41.76 31.42 -24.33
C ASN A 503 -41.40 31.46 -25.83
N SER A 504 -42.40 31.74 -26.66
CA SER A 504 -42.19 32.16 -28.05
C SER A 504 -42.29 33.68 -28.14
N GLY A 505 -41.17 34.34 -28.45
CA GLY A 505 -41.16 35.77 -28.71
C GLY A 505 -39.78 36.33 -29.01
N ILE A 506 -39.42 36.28 -30.30
CA ILE A 506 -38.56 37.20 -31.08
C ILE A 506 -37.39 36.51 -31.78
N SER A 507 -37.49 36.66 -33.11
CA SER A 507 -36.78 36.11 -34.25
C SER A 507 -35.34 36.61 -34.45
N GLY A 508 -34.48 35.74 -34.99
CA GLY A 508 -33.42 36.16 -35.91
C GLY A 508 -32.24 35.19 -36.09
N VAL A 509 -32.40 34.25 -37.02
CA VAL A 509 -31.40 33.73 -38.00
C VAL A 509 -30.24 32.81 -37.52
N ASP A 510 -30.39 31.56 -37.96
CA ASP A 510 -29.43 30.52 -38.39
C ASP A 510 -28.56 29.73 -37.39
N SER A 511 -29.18 28.66 -36.89
CA SER A 511 -28.77 27.24 -36.96
C SER A 511 -27.29 26.86 -37.08
N SER A 512 -26.76 26.22 -36.03
CA SER A 512 -26.30 24.83 -36.17
C SER A 512 -26.52 24.05 -34.88
N ASP A 513 -27.00 22.83 -35.09
CA ASP A 513 -27.66 21.93 -34.16
C ASP A 513 -26.62 21.00 -33.51
N SER A 514 -26.41 21.13 -32.20
CA SER A 514 -25.95 20.06 -31.35
C SER A 514 -26.41 20.37 -29.92
N ARG A 515 -27.02 19.39 -29.25
CA ARG A 515 -27.28 19.46 -27.80
C ARG A 515 -25.95 19.83 -27.12
N LYS A 516 -25.80 21.08 -26.68
CA LYS A 516 -24.57 21.59 -26.03
C LYS A 516 -24.28 20.73 -24.79
N ARG A 517 -23.42 19.73 -24.94
CA ARG A 517 -22.66 19.15 -23.83
C ARG A 517 -21.89 20.31 -23.18
N MET A 518 -22.22 20.61 -21.93
CA MET A 518 -21.73 21.80 -21.25
C MET A 518 -20.33 21.54 -20.70
N VAL A 519 -19.34 21.54 -21.58
CA VAL A 519 -17.93 21.53 -21.18
C VAL A 519 -17.62 22.87 -20.51
N LEU A 520 -17.14 22.85 -19.25
CA LEU A 520 -16.60 24.06 -18.63
C LEU A 520 -15.54 24.65 -19.55
N PRO A 521 -15.61 25.95 -19.91
CA PRO A 521 -14.67 26.54 -20.85
C PRO A 521 -13.26 26.38 -20.30
N PHE A 522 -12.37 25.81 -21.11
CA PHE A 522 -10.93 25.76 -20.86
C PHE A 522 -10.21 26.31 -22.10
N THR A 523 -9.03 26.87 -21.89
CA THR A 523 -8.19 27.35 -22.99
C THR A 523 -7.20 26.24 -23.36
N PRO A 524 -7.17 25.76 -24.61
CA PRO A 524 -6.13 24.84 -25.07
C PRO A 524 -4.75 25.50 -24.98
N LEU A 525 -3.77 24.84 -24.36
CA LEU A 525 -2.43 25.39 -24.14
C LEU A 525 -1.34 24.44 -24.64
N SER A 526 -0.39 24.95 -25.41
CA SER A 526 0.84 24.23 -25.77
C SER A 526 1.89 24.35 -24.67
N LEU A 527 2.76 23.34 -24.56
CA LEU A 527 3.93 23.33 -23.69
C LEU A 527 5.18 23.12 -24.53
N THR A 528 6.14 24.02 -24.42
CA THR A 528 7.41 23.98 -25.16
C THR A 528 8.59 24.01 -24.20
N PHE A 529 9.63 23.27 -24.54
CA PHE A 529 10.86 23.23 -23.76
C PHE A 529 12.09 23.13 -24.67
N ASN A 530 13.09 23.96 -24.40
CA ASN A 530 14.28 24.12 -25.23
C ASN A 530 15.56 23.97 -24.40
N ASP A 531 16.48 23.12 -24.86
CA ASP A 531 17.75 22.78 -24.21
C ASP A 531 17.60 22.49 -22.69
N THR A 532 16.57 21.72 -22.31
CA THR A 532 16.29 21.45 -20.90
C THR A 532 17.29 20.46 -20.33
N LYS A 533 18.04 20.88 -19.31
CA LYS A 533 19.02 20.06 -18.60
C LYS A 533 18.58 19.88 -17.16
N TYR A 534 18.80 18.67 -16.64
CA TYR A 534 18.56 18.36 -15.24
C TYR A 534 19.75 17.62 -14.65
N SER A 535 20.34 18.19 -13.60
CA SER A 535 21.45 17.58 -12.89
C SER A 535 21.16 17.46 -11.40
N VAL A 536 21.73 16.43 -10.78
CA VAL A 536 21.66 16.18 -9.33
C VAL A 536 23.07 16.03 -8.78
N ASP A 537 23.25 16.28 -7.48
CA ASP A 537 24.54 16.04 -6.84
C ASP A 537 24.93 14.56 -6.94
N MET A 538 26.22 14.28 -7.16
CA MET A 538 26.70 12.93 -7.37
C MET A 538 26.46 12.05 -6.13
N PRO A 539 25.76 10.91 -6.25
CA PRO A 539 25.47 10.03 -5.11
C PRO A 539 26.75 9.51 -4.44
N GLU A 540 26.76 9.42 -3.11
CA GLU A 540 27.91 8.95 -2.32
C GLU A 540 28.41 7.56 -2.75
N ALA A 541 27.50 6.66 -3.12
CA ALA A 541 27.83 5.32 -3.61
C ALA A 541 28.64 5.33 -4.93
N MET A 542 28.41 6.31 -5.80
CA MET A 542 29.15 6.47 -7.07
C MET A 542 30.45 7.25 -6.88
N LYS A 543 30.49 8.21 -5.94
CA LYS A 543 31.77 8.83 -5.50
C LYS A 543 32.72 7.78 -4.93
N ALA A 544 32.21 6.81 -4.16
CA ALA A 544 32.99 5.69 -3.65
C ALA A 544 33.51 4.74 -4.75
N GLN A 545 32.90 4.74 -5.94
CA GLN A 545 33.36 4.00 -7.12
C GLN A 545 34.37 4.78 -7.98
N GLY A 546 34.80 5.96 -7.53
CA GLY A 546 35.87 6.74 -8.17
C GLY A 546 35.41 7.76 -9.22
N VAL A 547 34.12 8.08 -9.31
CA VAL A 547 33.61 9.13 -10.21
C VAL A 547 34.00 10.52 -9.67
N THR A 548 34.75 11.29 -10.46
CA THR A 548 35.32 12.60 -10.06
C THR A 548 34.40 13.79 -10.32
N GLU A 549 33.30 13.61 -11.04
CA GLU A 549 32.33 14.66 -11.31
C GLU A 549 31.47 14.98 -10.07
N ASP A 550 31.21 16.27 -9.84
CA ASP A 550 30.40 16.71 -8.70
C ASP A 550 28.88 16.56 -8.95
N ARG A 551 28.46 16.57 -10.21
CA ARG A 551 27.05 16.52 -10.62
C ARG A 551 26.80 15.42 -11.62
N LEU A 552 25.75 14.63 -11.38
CA LEU A 552 25.24 13.64 -12.33
C LEU A 552 24.20 14.31 -13.23
N LEU A 553 24.51 14.43 -14.52
CA LEU A 553 23.59 14.94 -15.52
C LEU A 553 22.63 13.82 -15.97
N LEU A 554 21.32 14.03 -15.77
CA LEU A 554 20.28 13.04 -16.08
C LEU A 554 19.51 13.36 -17.36
N LEU A 555 19.45 14.63 -17.76
CA LEU A 555 18.88 15.11 -19.03
C LEU A 555 19.90 16.02 -19.71
N LYS A 556 20.25 15.74 -20.96
CA LYS A 556 21.33 16.43 -21.69
C LYS A 556 20.79 17.34 -22.79
N GLY A 557 20.06 18.38 -22.39
CA GLY A 557 19.65 19.43 -23.34
C GLY A 557 18.47 19.02 -24.21
N VAL A 558 17.46 18.43 -23.60
CA VAL A 558 16.31 17.86 -24.30
C VAL A 558 15.39 18.96 -24.83
N SER A 559 14.94 18.83 -26.08
CA SER A 559 14.03 19.78 -26.73
C SER A 559 12.76 19.14 -27.28
N GLY A 560 11.62 19.82 -27.09
CA GLY A 560 10.33 19.32 -27.59
C GLY A 560 9.17 20.30 -27.42
N SER A 561 8.04 19.91 -27.99
CA SER A 561 6.78 20.62 -27.86
C SER A 561 5.62 19.64 -27.72
N PHE A 562 4.64 19.98 -26.90
CA PHE A 562 3.38 19.26 -26.76
C PHE A 562 2.22 20.19 -27.13
N ARG A 563 1.34 19.71 -28.01
CA ARG A 563 0.33 20.54 -28.68
C ARG A 563 -1.08 20.15 -28.25
N PRO A 564 -2.03 21.10 -28.24
CA PRO A 564 -3.42 20.77 -27.93
C PRO A 564 -4.04 19.85 -28.98
N GLY A 565 -4.85 18.88 -28.53
CA GLY A 565 -5.51 17.92 -29.42
C GLY A 565 -4.60 16.83 -29.99
N VAL A 566 -3.35 16.77 -29.54
CA VAL A 566 -2.36 15.76 -29.95
C VAL A 566 -2.05 14.86 -28.75
N LEU A 567 -2.11 13.54 -28.96
CA LEU A 567 -1.71 12.54 -27.97
C LEU A 567 -0.24 12.14 -28.20
N THR A 568 0.64 12.59 -27.32
CA THR A 568 2.08 12.32 -27.42
C THR A 568 2.51 11.18 -26.48
N ALA A 569 3.17 10.16 -27.03
CA ALA A 569 3.81 9.08 -26.28
C ALA A 569 5.25 9.46 -25.92
N LEU A 570 5.61 9.40 -24.64
CA LEU A 570 6.99 9.50 -24.16
C LEU A 570 7.53 8.09 -23.88
N MET A 571 8.41 7.61 -24.75
CA MET A 571 8.95 6.25 -24.71
C MET A 571 10.48 6.23 -24.65
N GLY A 572 11.03 5.06 -24.34
CA GLY A 572 12.46 4.85 -24.18
C GLY A 572 12.74 3.73 -23.19
N VAL A 573 13.96 3.22 -23.18
CA VAL A 573 14.37 2.16 -22.25
C VAL A 573 14.26 2.60 -20.78
N SER A 574 14.19 1.64 -19.86
CA SER A 574 14.21 1.95 -18.42
C SER A 574 15.52 2.67 -18.06
N GLY A 575 15.42 3.78 -17.30
CA GLY A 575 16.56 4.63 -17.00
C GLY A 575 16.91 5.70 -18.06
N ALA A 576 16.13 5.83 -19.15
CA ALA A 576 16.30 6.90 -20.15
C ALA A 576 15.98 8.32 -19.66
N GLY A 577 15.36 8.47 -18.48
CA GLY A 577 14.99 9.79 -17.93
C GLY A 577 13.56 10.24 -18.23
N LYS A 578 12.68 9.38 -18.76
CA LYS A 578 11.26 9.69 -19.07
C LYS A 578 10.50 10.34 -17.92
N THR A 579 10.41 9.66 -16.78
CA THR A 579 9.74 10.19 -15.57
C THR A 579 10.47 11.42 -15.03
N THR A 580 11.80 11.49 -15.20
CA THR A 580 12.57 12.68 -14.81
C THR A 580 12.19 13.89 -15.66
N LEU A 581 12.09 13.75 -16.98
CA LEU A 581 11.64 14.79 -17.90
C LEU A 581 10.21 15.21 -17.57
N MET A 582 9.30 14.24 -17.41
CA MET A 582 7.90 14.52 -17.06
C MET A 582 7.78 15.25 -15.72
N ASP A 583 8.55 14.88 -14.70
CA ASP A 583 8.57 15.55 -13.40
C ASP A 583 9.14 16.97 -13.46
N VAL A 584 10.16 17.22 -14.29
CA VAL A 584 10.73 18.56 -14.51
C VAL A 584 9.71 19.46 -15.21
N LEU A 585 9.06 18.95 -16.26
CA LEU A 585 8.03 19.67 -17.00
C LEU A 585 6.77 19.91 -16.16
N ALA A 586 6.36 18.95 -15.33
CA ALA A 586 5.28 19.12 -14.36
C ALA A 586 5.68 20.01 -13.16
N GLY A 587 6.98 20.21 -12.94
CA GLY A 587 7.51 21.03 -11.84
C GLY A 587 7.42 20.36 -10.46
N ARG A 588 7.50 19.02 -10.45
CA ARG A 588 7.47 18.19 -9.23
C ARG A 588 8.86 17.95 -8.65
N LYS A 589 9.94 18.19 -9.41
CA LYS A 589 11.31 18.12 -8.89
C LYS A 589 11.62 19.34 -8.01
N THR A 590 11.68 19.13 -6.70
CA THR A 590 12.04 20.17 -5.70
C THR A 590 13.53 20.25 -5.39
N GLY A 591 14.36 19.39 -6.00
CA GLY A 591 15.81 19.36 -5.82
C GLY A 591 16.53 19.04 -7.13
N GLY A 592 17.83 19.32 -7.18
CA GLY A 592 18.63 19.34 -8.42
C GLY A 592 18.60 20.70 -9.12
N TYR A 593 19.39 20.83 -10.17
CA TYR A 593 19.51 22.05 -10.98
C TYR A 593 18.79 21.84 -12.32
N ILE A 594 17.83 22.71 -12.61
CA ILE A 594 17.09 22.73 -13.88
C ILE A 594 17.61 23.92 -14.69
N GLU A 595 18.10 23.66 -15.88
CA GLU A 595 18.55 24.68 -16.84
C GLU A 595 17.75 24.52 -18.16
N GLY A 596 17.76 25.55 -19.00
CA GLY A 596 16.98 25.61 -20.23
C GLY A 596 15.71 26.46 -20.09
N GLU A 597 14.93 26.52 -21.15
CA GLU A 597 13.73 27.37 -21.24
C GLU A 597 12.48 26.50 -21.33
N ILE A 598 11.48 26.78 -20.48
CA ILE A 598 10.17 26.11 -20.50
C ILE A 598 9.08 27.18 -20.62
N THR A 599 8.30 27.13 -21.68
CA THR A 599 7.25 28.10 -22.00
C THR A 599 5.89 27.41 -22.18
N VAL A 600 4.82 28.09 -21.77
CA VAL A 600 3.43 27.66 -21.91
C VAL A 600 2.75 28.63 -22.85
N SER A 601 2.42 28.19 -24.07
CA SER A 601 1.79 29.00 -25.12
C SER A 601 2.51 30.34 -25.37
N GLY A 602 3.84 30.31 -25.38
CA GLY A 602 4.70 31.47 -25.60
C GLY A 602 5.06 32.31 -24.38
N TYR A 603 4.55 31.97 -23.19
CA TYR A 603 4.88 32.67 -21.94
C TYR A 603 5.78 31.82 -21.03
N PRO A 604 6.72 32.41 -20.27
CA PRO A 604 7.53 31.66 -19.31
C PRO A 604 6.70 30.91 -18.28
N LYS A 605 7.04 29.65 -18.03
CA LYS A 605 6.31 28.81 -17.06
C LYS A 605 6.44 29.35 -15.63
N LYS A 606 5.32 29.76 -15.04
CA LYS A 606 5.22 30.12 -13.60
C LYS A 606 4.98 28.88 -12.74
N GLN A 607 6.02 28.44 -12.02
CA GLN A 607 5.99 27.18 -11.27
C GLN A 607 4.92 27.13 -10.15
N GLU A 608 4.64 28.26 -9.49
CA GLU A 608 3.71 28.30 -8.36
C GLU A 608 2.26 28.02 -8.77
N THR A 609 1.85 28.51 -9.94
CA THR A 609 0.46 28.46 -10.41
C THR A 609 0.22 27.39 -11.47
N PHE A 610 1.29 26.76 -11.99
CA PHE A 610 1.23 25.74 -13.05
C PHE A 610 0.31 24.55 -12.71
N ALA A 611 0.24 24.17 -11.43
CA ALA A 611 -0.64 23.09 -10.97
C ALA A 611 -2.15 23.39 -11.13
N ARG A 612 -2.53 24.65 -11.41
CA ARG A 612 -3.94 25.03 -11.67
C ARG A 612 -4.37 24.75 -13.11
N ILE A 613 -3.41 24.67 -14.04
CA ILE A 613 -3.66 24.45 -15.48
C ILE A 613 -3.19 23.08 -15.96
N SER A 614 -2.46 22.35 -15.12
CA SER A 614 -1.95 21.01 -15.40
C SER A 614 -2.57 19.96 -14.47
N GLY A 615 -2.85 18.79 -15.01
CA GLY A 615 -3.17 17.57 -14.26
C GLY A 615 -2.02 16.57 -14.35
N TYR A 616 -1.81 15.78 -13.30
CA TYR A 616 -0.75 14.76 -13.29
C TYR A 616 -1.30 13.45 -12.72
N CYS A 617 -1.37 12.42 -13.54
CA CYS A 617 -1.72 11.07 -13.11
C CYS A 617 -0.43 10.32 -12.76
N GLU A 618 -0.26 9.97 -11.49
CA GLU A 618 0.90 9.21 -11.01
C GLU A 618 0.82 7.72 -11.39
N GLN A 619 1.99 7.07 -11.43
CA GLN A 619 2.09 5.62 -11.68
C GLN A 619 1.32 4.79 -10.64
N ASN A 620 1.32 5.22 -9.37
CA ASN A 620 0.56 4.56 -8.30
C ASN A 620 -0.77 5.28 -8.06
N ASP A 621 -1.88 4.54 -8.10
CA ASP A 621 -3.21 5.10 -7.88
C ASP A 621 -3.53 5.23 -6.39
N ILE A 622 -3.19 6.39 -5.81
CA ILE A 622 -3.41 6.67 -4.40
C ILE A 622 -4.75 7.37 -4.21
N HIS A 623 -5.71 6.66 -3.63
CA HIS A 623 -7.03 7.19 -3.31
C HIS A 623 -7.43 6.83 -1.89
N SER A 624 -8.39 7.57 -1.32
CA SER A 624 -8.92 7.24 -0.01
C SER A 624 -9.87 6.05 -0.10
N PRO A 625 -9.69 4.98 0.70
CA PRO A 625 -10.42 3.72 0.49
C PRO A 625 -11.90 3.76 0.88
N HIS A 626 -12.28 4.61 1.85
CA HIS A 626 -13.65 4.63 2.42
C HIS A 626 -14.60 5.66 1.77
N VAL A 627 -14.20 6.28 0.66
CA VAL A 627 -15.06 7.18 -0.12
C VAL A 627 -15.49 6.50 -1.41
N THR A 628 -16.59 6.98 -2.00
CA THR A 628 -17.08 6.50 -3.29
C THR A 628 -16.37 7.19 -4.46
N ILE A 629 -16.54 6.67 -5.67
CA ILE A 629 -16.10 7.32 -6.92
C ILE A 629 -16.63 8.75 -6.99
N TYR A 630 -17.95 8.92 -6.87
CA TYR A 630 -18.58 10.24 -6.98
C TYR A 630 -18.06 11.23 -5.93
N GLU A 631 -17.91 10.81 -4.68
CA GLU A 631 -17.40 11.70 -3.62
C GLU A 631 -15.94 12.07 -3.80
N SER A 632 -15.13 11.18 -4.38
CA SER A 632 -13.73 11.48 -4.74
C SER A 632 -13.68 12.60 -5.78
N LEU A 633 -14.57 12.55 -6.78
CA LEU A 633 -14.71 13.60 -7.78
C LEU A 633 -15.27 14.90 -7.17
N VAL A 634 -16.30 14.83 -6.33
CA VAL A 634 -16.84 16.01 -5.63
C VAL A 634 -15.77 16.69 -4.77
N PHE A 635 -14.95 15.92 -4.05
CA PHE A 635 -13.86 16.44 -3.25
C PHE A 635 -12.81 17.16 -4.11
N SER A 636 -12.39 16.53 -5.20
CA SER A 636 -11.45 17.13 -6.17
C SER A 636 -12.01 18.43 -6.77
N ALA A 637 -13.27 18.40 -7.22
CA ALA A 637 -13.98 19.53 -7.81
C ALA A 637 -14.08 20.70 -6.84
N TRP A 638 -14.38 20.41 -5.57
CA TRP A 638 -14.54 21.45 -4.55
C TRP A 638 -13.24 22.21 -4.30
N LEU A 639 -12.10 21.54 -4.32
CA LEU A 639 -10.80 22.15 -4.04
C LEU A 639 -10.16 22.81 -5.26
N ARG A 640 -10.31 22.23 -6.45
CA ARG A 640 -9.57 22.64 -7.65
C ARG A 640 -10.33 23.58 -8.57
N LEU A 641 -11.67 23.50 -8.63
CA LEU A 641 -12.44 24.39 -9.49
C LEU A 641 -12.50 25.82 -8.93
N PRO A 642 -12.53 26.83 -9.81
CA PRO A 642 -12.66 28.24 -9.43
C PRO A 642 -13.89 28.55 -8.57
N ALA A 643 -13.84 29.66 -7.84
CA ALA A 643 -14.91 30.04 -6.91
C ALA A 643 -16.23 30.39 -7.61
N GLU A 644 -16.12 30.85 -8.85
CA GLU A 644 -17.18 31.32 -9.74
C GLU A 644 -18.06 30.16 -10.25
N VAL A 645 -17.58 28.91 -10.15
CA VAL A 645 -18.35 27.72 -10.55
C VAL A 645 -19.32 27.35 -9.43
N ASP A 646 -20.60 27.55 -9.72
CA ASP A 646 -21.74 27.21 -8.87
C ASP A 646 -21.85 25.70 -8.62
N SER A 647 -22.59 25.33 -7.57
CA SER A 647 -22.73 23.93 -7.15
C SER A 647 -23.45 23.07 -8.18
N GLU A 648 -24.42 23.63 -8.91
CA GLU A 648 -25.17 22.88 -9.93
C GLU A 648 -24.34 22.64 -11.18
N ARG A 649 -23.63 23.66 -11.69
CA ARG A 649 -22.63 23.44 -12.76
C ARG A 649 -21.55 22.46 -12.37
N ARG A 650 -21.09 22.49 -11.12
CA ARG A 650 -20.11 21.51 -10.62
C ARG A 650 -20.64 20.08 -10.68
N LYS A 651 -21.87 19.83 -10.22
CA LYS A 651 -22.48 18.49 -10.29
C LYS A 651 -22.63 18.03 -11.73
N MET A 652 -23.17 18.88 -12.61
CA MET A 652 -23.32 18.55 -14.03
C MET A 652 -21.97 18.21 -14.69
N PHE A 653 -20.93 18.97 -14.37
CA PHE A 653 -19.57 18.69 -14.87
C PHE A 653 -19.02 17.36 -14.34
N ILE A 654 -19.27 17.01 -13.08
CA ILE A 654 -18.86 15.70 -12.53
C ILE A 654 -19.56 14.55 -13.25
N GLU A 655 -20.86 14.66 -13.56
CA GLU A 655 -21.58 13.64 -14.34
C GLU A 655 -20.97 13.47 -15.73
N GLU A 656 -20.64 14.57 -16.41
CA GLU A 656 -20.01 14.52 -17.73
C GLU A 656 -18.64 13.85 -17.69
N ILE A 657 -17.81 14.16 -16.68
CA ILE A 657 -16.51 13.49 -16.52
C ILE A 657 -16.71 11.99 -16.24
N MET A 658 -17.68 11.60 -15.41
CA MET A 658 -17.97 10.17 -15.15
C MET A 658 -18.39 9.43 -16.42
N ASP A 659 -19.18 10.07 -17.28
CA ASP A 659 -19.57 9.52 -18.58
C ASP A 659 -18.36 9.42 -19.53
N LEU A 660 -17.49 10.44 -19.56
CA LEU A 660 -16.27 10.47 -20.39
C LEU A 660 -15.32 9.31 -20.07
N VAL A 661 -15.18 8.98 -18.78
CA VAL A 661 -14.34 7.87 -18.30
C VAL A 661 -15.10 6.54 -18.12
N GLU A 662 -16.36 6.46 -18.54
CA GLU A 662 -17.20 5.25 -18.42
C GLU A 662 -17.33 4.70 -16.97
N LEU A 663 -17.36 5.56 -15.95
CA LEU A 663 -17.50 5.16 -14.53
C LEU A 663 -18.93 5.29 -13.97
N THR A 664 -19.91 5.64 -14.81
CA THR A 664 -21.29 5.96 -14.40
C THR A 664 -21.99 4.81 -13.66
N SER A 665 -21.77 3.56 -14.07
CA SER A 665 -22.33 2.37 -13.38
C SER A 665 -21.73 2.14 -11.98
N LEU A 666 -20.51 2.63 -11.75
CA LEU A 666 -19.75 2.44 -10.49
C LEU A 666 -19.83 3.67 -9.58
N ARG A 667 -20.69 4.64 -9.88
CA ARG A 667 -20.82 5.91 -9.15
C ARG A 667 -20.80 5.75 -7.62
N GLY A 668 -21.57 4.78 -7.10
CA GLY A 668 -21.72 4.50 -5.66
C GLY A 668 -20.74 3.47 -5.11
N ALA A 669 -19.86 2.91 -5.93
CA ALA A 669 -18.88 1.92 -5.50
C ALA A 669 -17.82 2.58 -4.60
N LEU A 670 -17.44 1.86 -3.54
CA LEU A 670 -16.34 2.28 -2.67
C LEU A 670 -15.00 2.05 -3.38
N VAL A 671 -14.09 3.00 -3.21
CA VAL A 671 -12.75 2.93 -3.79
C VAL A 671 -11.96 1.72 -3.27
N GLY A 672 -12.00 1.47 -1.96
CA GLY A 672 -11.31 0.36 -1.31
C GLY A 672 -9.77 0.43 -1.35
N LEU A 673 -9.13 -0.51 -0.67
CA LEU A 673 -7.67 -0.65 -0.57
C LEU A 673 -7.10 -1.39 -1.80
N PRO A 674 -6.03 -0.88 -2.42
CA PRO A 674 -5.41 -1.50 -3.59
C PRO A 674 -5.06 -2.98 -3.35
N GLY A 675 -5.51 -3.86 -4.25
CA GLY A 675 -5.23 -5.31 -4.20
C GLY A 675 -5.95 -6.08 -3.09
N VAL A 676 -6.85 -5.44 -2.34
CA VAL A 676 -7.59 -6.09 -1.25
C VAL A 676 -9.09 -6.04 -1.50
N ASN A 677 -9.65 -4.85 -1.71
CA ASN A 677 -11.10 -4.65 -1.89
C ASN A 677 -11.43 -3.36 -2.66
N GLY A 678 -12.69 -3.19 -3.06
CA GLY A 678 -13.17 -2.03 -3.81
C GLY A 678 -12.93 -2.17 -5.31
N LEU A 679 -12.43 -1.09 -5.91
CA LEU A 679 -12.25 -0.99 -7.36
C LEU A 679 -11.12 -1.87 -7.88
N SER A 680 -11.33 -2.44 -9.07
CA SER A 680 -10.27 -3.09 -9.85
C SER A 680 -9.15 -2.10 -10.20
N THR A 681 -7.98 -2.62 -10.60
CA THR A 681 -6.85 -1.78 -11.03
C THR A 681 -7.24 -0.85 -12.19
N GLU A 682 -7.97 -1.39 -13.17
CA GLU A 682 -8.53 -0.69 -14.33
C GLU A 682 -9.48 0.45 -13.92
N GLN A 683 -10.47 0.14 -13.08
CA GLN A 683 -11.45 1.11 -12.59
C GLN A 683 -10.79 2.21 -11.76
N ARG A 684 -9.77 1.85 -10.98
CA ARG A 684 -8.99 2.78 -10.17
C ARG A 684 -8.13 3.71 -11.02
N LYS A 685 -7.52 3.21 -12.10
CA LYS A 685 -6.81 4.02 -13.10
C LYS A 685 -7.73 5.05 -13.74
N ARG A 686 -8.93 4.64 -14.16
CA ARG A 686 -9.95 5.56 -14.68
C ARG A 686 -10.39 6.59 -13.64
N LEU A 687 -10.50 6.20 -12.37
CA LEU A 687 -10.79 7.14 -11.28
C LEU A 687 -9.66 8.16 -11.11
N THR A 688 -8.39 7.76 -11.18
CA THR A 688 -7.24 8.67 -11.15
C THR A 688 -7.34 9.71 -12.27
N ILE A 689 -7.60 9.26 -13.49
CA ILE A 689 -7.80 10.16 -14.65
C ILE A 689 -8.98 11.10 -14.40
N ALA A 690 -10.12 10.58 -13.95
CA ALA A 690 -11.32 11.38 -13.68
C ALA A 690 -11.08 12.44 -12.58
N VAL A 691 -10.38 12.09 -11.51
CA VAL A 691 -10.04 13.00 -10.41
C VAL A 691 -9.24 14.19 -10.92
N GLU A 692 -8.26 13.95 -11.81
CA GLU A 692 -7.47 15.00 -12.47
C GLU A 692 -8.28 15.82 -13.48
N LEU A 693 -9.14 15.18 -14.28
CA LEU A 693 -9.98 15.86 -15.27
C LEU A 693 -11.00 16.80 -14.65
N VAL A 694 -11.48 16.49 -13.45
CA VAL A 694 -12.42 17.34 -12.70
C VAL A 694 -11.82 18.70 -12.33
N ALA A 695 -10.49 18.86 -12.35
CA ALA A 695 -9.86 20.16 -12.19
C ALA A 695 -9.99 21.07 -13.42
N ASN A 696 -10.56 20.56 -14.52
CA ASN A 696 -10.58 21.18 -15.85
C ASN A 696 -9.19 21.63 -16.36
N PRO A 697 -8.16 20.75 -16.34
CA PRO A 697 -6.82 21.12 -16.78
C PRO A 697 -6.74 21.26 -18.31
N SER A 698 -5.82 22.10 -18.78
CA SER A 698 -5.49 22.27 -20.20
C SER A 698 -4.39 21.31 -20.66
N ILE A 699 -3.46 20.98 -19.76
CA ILE A 699 -2.33 20.07 -19.98
C ILE A 699 -2.45 18.89 -19.02
N ILE A 700 -2.30 17.66 -19.51
CA ILE A 700 -2.38 16.46 -18.68
C ILE A 700 -1.14 15.60 -18.91
N PHE A 701 -0.44 15.30 -17.82
CA PHE A 701 0.63 14.31 -17.79
C PHE A 701 0.09 13.00 -17.24
N MET A 702 0.36 11.90 -17.92
CA MET A 702 -0.02 10.56 -17.48
C MET A 702 1.22 9.69 -17.39
N ASP A 703 1.60 9.28 -16.19
CA ASP A 703 2.74 8.40 -15.96
C ASP A 703 2.28 6.93 -15.99
N GLU A 704 2.59 6.22 -17.08
CA GLU A 704 2.26 4.82 -17.33
C GLU A 704 0.79 4.44 -17.03
N PRO A 705 -0.20 5.04 -17.72
CA PRO A 705 -1.62 4.79 -17.46
C PRO A 705 -2.06 3.35 -17.77
N THR A 706 -1.26 2.60 -18.54
CA THR A 706 -1.50 1.19 -18.88
C THR A 706 -0.78 0.21 -17.97
N SER A 707 -0.03 0.69 -16.97
CA SER A 707 0.78 -0.17 -16.09
C SER A 707 -0.09 -1.04 -15.18
N GLY A 708 0.22 -2.34 -15.12
CA GLY A 708 -0.49 -3.31 -14.28
C GLY A 708 -1.90 -3.66 -14.77
N LEU A 709 -2.24 -3.34 -16.02
CA LEU A 709 -3.50 -3.68 -16.68
C LEU A 709 -3.28 -4.74 -17.77
N ASP A 710 -4.31 -5.54 -18.06
CA ASP A 710 -4.37 -6.28 -19.34
C ASP A 710 -4.69 -5.27 -20.45
N ALA A 711 -4.31 -5.48 -21.70
CA ALA A 711 -4.69 -4.59 -22.82
C ALA A 711 -6.17 -4.53 -23.10
N ARG A 712 -7.04 -5.40 -22.56
CA ARG A 712 -8.47 -5.06 -22.59
C ARG A 712 -8.72 -3.85 -21.69
N ALA A 713 -8.32 -3.92 -20.43
CA ALA A 713 -8.35 -2.85 -19.45
C ALA A 713 -7.56 -1.62 -19.91
N ALA A 714 -6.36 -1.81 -20.45
CA ALA A 714 -5.52 -0.73 -20.97
C ALA A 714 -6.10 -0.15 -22.27
N ALA A 715 -6.76 -0.92 -23.14
CA ALA A 715 -7.50 -0.35 -24.28
C ALA A 715 -8.70 0.47 -23.80
N ILE A 716 -9.43 0.02 -22.77
CA ILE A 716 -10.51 0.81 -22.15
C ILE A 716 -9.95 2.12 -21.59
N VAL A 717 -8.86 2.07 -20.82
CA VAL A 717 -8.19 3.27 -20.30
C VAL A 717 -7.71 4.16 -21.45
N MET A 718 -7.02 3.62 -22.45
CA MET A 718 -6.52 4.40 -23.60
C MET A 718 -7.64 5.01 -24.44
N ARG A 719 -8.80 4.36 -24.53
CA ARG A 719 -10.01 4.95 -25.12
C ARG A 719 -10.46 6.18 -24.33
N THR A 720 -10.46 6.13 -22.99
CA THR A 720 -10.78 7.31 -22.17
C THR A 720 -9.75 8.43 -22.32
N VAL A 721 -8.47 8.08 -22.46
CA VAL A 721 -7.38 9.03 -22.76
C VAL A 721 -7.60 9.67 -24.13
N ARG A 722 -7.92 8.89 -25.15
CA ARG A 722 -8.19 9.40 -26.50
C ARG A 722 -9.43 10.30 -26.53
N ASN A 723 -10.50 9.92 -25.84
CA ASN A 723 -11.68 10.77 -25.67
C ASN A 723 -11.32 12.11 -25.00
N THR A 724 -10.40 12.10 -24.04
CA THR A 724 -9.89 13.31 -23.39
C THR A 724 -9.12 14.20 -24.36
N VAL A 725 -8.23 13.63 -25.18
CA VAL A 725 -7.48 14.38 -26.20
C VAL A 725 -8.43 15.05 -27.21
N ASN A 726 -9.45 14.32 -27.65
CA ASN A 726 -10.46 14.80 -28.61
C ASN A 726 -11.26 16.02 -28.11
N THR A 727 -11.21 16.33 -26.81
CA THR A 727 -11.78 17.59 -26.28
C THR A 727 -10.93 18.82 -26.60
N GLY A 728 -9.71 18.66 -27.10
CA GLY A 728 -8.75 19.74 -27.40
C GLY A 728 -7.69 19.97 -26.33
N ARG A 729 -7.51 19.03 -25.39
CA ARG A 729 -6.48 19.11 -24.33
C ARG A 729 -5.13 18.62 -24.83
N THR A 730 -4.05 19.10 -24.23
CA THR A 730 -2.68 18.62 -24.47
C THR A 730 -2.42 17.44 -23.54
N VAL A 731 -2.17 16.24 -24.08
CA VAL A 731 -1.99 15.03 -23.27
C VAL A 731 -0.66 14.37 -23.61
N VAL A 732 0.14 14.12 -22.57
CA VAL A 732 1.45 13.47 -22.67
C VAL A 732 1.44 12.24 -21.78
N CYS A 733 1.82 11.10 -22.34
CA CYS A 733 1.72 9.82 -21.68
C CYS A 733 3.07 9.10 -21.72
N THR A 734 3.62 8.66 -20.59
CA THR A 734 4.76 7.73 -20.60
C THR A 734 4.24 6.32 -20.83
N ILE A 735 4.81 5.59 -21.79
CA ILE A 735 4.51 4.17 -22.00
C ILE A 735 5.79 3.39 -22.18
N HIS A 736 5.88 2.22 -21.54
CA HIS A 736 7.05 1.37 -21.62
C HIS A 736 7.01 0.42 -22.82
N GLN A 737 5.86 -0.23 -23.12
CA GLN A 737 5.75 -1.16 -24.24
C GLN A 737 4.26 -1.47 -24.56
N PRO A 738 3.60 -0.69 -25.43
CA PRO A 738 2.19 -0.90 -25.78
C PRO A 738 2.00 -2.03 -26.80
N SER A 739 0.77 -2.55 -26.87
CA SER A 739 0.31 -3.37 -28.00
C SER A 739 0.26 -2.52 -29.29
N ILE A 740 0.20 -3.17 -30.45
CA ILE A 740 0.15 -2.49 -31.75
C ILE A 740 -1.03 -1.51 -31.80
N ASP A 741 -2.22 -1.96 -31.41
CA ASP A 741 -3.45 -1.14 -31.37
C ASP A 741 -3.30 0.12 -30.49
N ILE A 742 -2.67 -0.02 -29.31
CA ILE A 742 -2.44 1.11 -28.41
C ILE A 742 -1.35 2.03 -28.95
N PHE A 743 -0.29 1.49 -29.55
CA PHE A 743 0.80 2.27 -30.11
C PHE A 743 0.34 3.13 -31.28
N GLU A 744 -0.44 2.56 -32.18
CA GLU A 744 -1.01 3.25 -33.34
C GLU A 744 -2.11 4.25 -32.95
N ALA A 745 -2.59 4.21 -31.70
CA ALA A 745 -3.45 5.24 -31.13
C ALA A 745 -2.70 6.50 -30.69
N PHE A 746 -1.37 6.57 -30.80
CA PHE A 746 -0.60 7.81 -30.56
C PHE A 746 -0.40 8.61 -31.83
N ASP A 747 -0.50 9.94 -31.71
CA ASP A 747 -0.30 10.83 -32.85
C ASP A 747 1.19 11.15 -33.02
N GLU A 748 1.89 11.37 -31.90
CA GLU A 748 3.31 11.69 -31.84
C GLU A 748 4.07 10.81 -30.85
N LEU A 749 5.34 10.57 -31.14
CA LEU A 749 6.28 9.84 -30.31
C LEU A 749 7.46 10.76 -29.94
N PHE A 750 7.78 10.78 -28.65
CA PHE A 750 8.99 11.34 -28.08
C PHE A 750 9.82 10.18 -27.52
N LEU A 751 10.87 9.77 -28.22
CA LEU A 751 11.70 8.63 -27.89
C LEU A 751 13.05 9.08 -27.31
N MET A 752 13.38 8.55 -26.13
CA MET A 752 14.62 8.84 -25.42
C MET A 752 15.51 7.60 -25.28
N LYS A 753 16.82 7.78 -25.45
CA LYS A 753 17.82 6.76 -25.15
C LYS A 753 18.34 6.87 -23.72
N ARG A 754 19.05 5.83 -23.26
CA ARG A 754 19.74 5.84 -21.97
C ARG A 754 20.78 6.98 -21.96
N GLY A 755 20.77 7.79 -20.91
CA GLY A 755 21.62 8.98 -20.81
C GLY A 755 20.88 10.31 -20.96
N GLY A 756 19.56 10.29 -21.19
CA GLY A 756 18.74 11.50 -21.15
C GLY A 756 18.83 12.34 -22.43
N GLU A 757 18.91 11.67 -23.58
CA GLU A 757 18.99 12.28 -24.91
C GLU A 757 17.84 11.75 -25.79
N GLU A 758 17.27 12.63 -26.59
CA GLU A 758 16.26 12.31 -27.59
C GLU A 758 16.88 11.71 -28.86
N ILE A 759 16.20 10.69 -29.40
CA ILE A 759 16.62 9.99 -30.63
C ILE A 759 15.55 10.02 -31.71
N TYR A 760 14.31 10.35 -31.35
CA TYR A 760 13.22 10.55 -32.29
C TYR A 760 12.15 11.41 -31.63
N VAL A 761 11.72 12.48 -32.28
CA VAL A 761 10.55 13.27 -31.87
C VAL A 761 9.74 13.58 -33.12
N GLY A 762 8.55 13.00 -33.26
CA GLY A 762 7.81 13.14 -34.50
C GLY A 762 6.50 12.37 -34.56
N PRO A 763 5.75 12.48 -35.66
CA PRO A 763 4.50 11.77 -35.85
C PRO A 763 4.75 10.26 -36.05
N VAL A 764 3.97 9.42 -35.38
CA VAL A 764 4.07 7.94 -35.55
C VAL A 764 3.75 7.52 -36.98
N GLY A 765 2.79 8.21 -37.61
CA GLY A 765 2.30 7.92 -38.95
C GLY A 765 1.28 6.79 -38.99
N GLN A 766 0.53 6.70 -40.08
CA GLN A 766 -0.45 5.62 -40.27
C GLN A 766 0.27 4.26 -40.27
N ASN A 767 -0.19 3.33 -39.44
CA ASN A 767 0.42 2.01 -39.25
C ASN A 767 1.93 2.06 -38.86
N SER A 768 2.34 3.14 -38.18
CA SER A 768 3.73 3.40 -37.77
C SER A 768 4.74 3.62 -38.93
N ALA A 769 4.26 3.96 -40.13
CA ALA A 769 5.11 4.07 -41.33
C ALA A 769 6.26 5.08 -41.18
N ASN A 770 5.98 6.31 -40.72
CA ASN A 770 6.98 7.37 -40.59
C ASN A 770 8.11 7.01 -39.61
N LEU A 771 7.77 6.30 -38.53
CA LEU A 771 8.74 5.81 -37.57
C LEU A 771 9.61 4.70 -38.15
N ILE A 772 8.99 3.74 -38.84
CA ILE A 772 9.69 2.60 -39.45
C ILE A 772 10.66 3.10 -40.52
N GLU A 773 10.19 3.99 -41.41
CA GLU A 773 11.01 4.60 -42.46
C GLU A 773 12.23 5.32 -41.89
N TYR A 774 12.07 6.10 -40.82
CA TYR A 774 13.18 6.81 -40.16
C TYR A 774 14.28 5.86 -39.66
N PHE A 775 13.92 4.76 -39.00
CA PHE A 775 14.91 3.81 -38.49
C PHE A 775 15.45 2.88 -39.58
N GLU A 776 14.67 2.55 -40.62
CA GLU A 776 15.16 1.75 -41.76
C GLU A 776 16.12 2.51 -42.68
N GLU A 777 16.07 3.85 -42.68
CA GLU A 777 17.03 4.70 -43.41
C GLU A 777 18.44 4.68 -42.80
N ILE A 778 18.56 4.31 -41.52
CA ILE A 778 19.86 4.22 -40.82
C ILE A 778 20.60 2.95 -41.26
N GLU A 779 21.80 3.12 -41.82
CA GLU A 779 22.62 2.00 -42.28
C GLU A 779 22.92 0.98 -41.16
N GLY A 780 22.71 -0.31 -41.45
CA GLY A 780 22.99 -1.42 -40.53
C GLY A 780 21.81 -1.86 -39.65
N ILE A 781 20.67 -1.15 -39.67
CA ILE A 781 19.46 -1.58 -38.95
C ILE A 781 18.71 -2.66 -39.75
N SER A 782 18.28 -3.72 -39.05
CA SER A 782 17.48 -4.78 -39.65
C SER A 782 16.03 -4.32 -39.86
N LYS A 783 15.51 -4.51 -41.08
CA LYS A 783 14.11 -4.25 -41.42
C LYS A 783 13.14 -4.98 -40.49
N ILE A 784 11.99 -4.35 -40.23
CA ILE A 784 10.96 -4.95 -39.39
C ILE A 784 10.37 -6.20 -40.06
N LYS A 785 10.16 -7.26 -39.27
CA LYS A 785 9.51 -8.49 -39.75
C LYS A 785 8.00 -8.28 -39.84
N ASP A 786 7.35 -8.96 -40.78
CA ASP A 786 5.89 -8.90 -40.91
C ASP A 786 5.20 -9.40 -39.63
N GLY A 787 4.18 -8.67 -39.18
CA GLY A 787 3.47 -8.92 -37.92
C GLY A 787 4.23 -8.58 -36.62
N TYR A 788 5.46 -8.06 -36.70
CA TYR A 788 6.24 -7.69 -35.52
C TYR A 788 5.78 -6.33 -34.94
N ASN A 789 5.75 -6.19 -33.62
CA ASN A 789 5.27 -4.98 -32.98
C ASN A 789 6.27 -3.81 -33.17
N PRO A 790 5.90 -2.72 -33.87
CA PRO A 790 6.81 -1.59 -34.12
C PRO A 790 7.38 -0.95 -32.86
N ALA A 791 6.58 -0.88 -31.78
CA ALA A 791 7.03 -0.31 -30.52
C ALA A 791 8.09 -1.17 -29.81
N THR A 792 8.04 -2.49 -30.01
CA THR A 792 9.04 -3.43 -29.47
C THR A 792 10.31 -3.37 -30.32
N TRP A 793 10.16 -3.42 -31.64
CA TRP A 793 11.26 -3.28 -32.59
C TRP A 793 12.07 -2.01 -32.37
N MET A 794 11.43 -0.85 -32.28
CA MET A 794 12.14 0.42 -32.10
C MET A 794 12.99 0.44 -30.82
N LEU A 795 12.53 -0.17 -29.73
CA LEU A 795 13.25 -0.22 -28.45
C LEU A 795 14.44 -1.20 -28.50
N GLU A 796 14.34 -2.25 -29.31
CA GLU A 796 15.43 -3.22 -29.53
C GLU A 796 16.53 -2.64 -30.42
N VAL A 797 16.17 -2.01 -31.54
CA VAL A 797 17.13 -1.40 -32.47
C VAL A 797 17.82 -0.18 -31.88
N SER A 798 17.14 0.57 -31.00
CA SER A 798 17.71 1.72 -30.27
C SER A 798 18.37 1.34 -28.93
N SER A 799 18.63 0.05 -28.69
CA SER A 799 19.30 -0.40 -27.48
C SER A 799 20.79 -0.06 -27.47
N SER A 800 21.37 0.17 -26.29
CA SER A 800 22.79 0.50 -26.16
C SER A 800 23.73 -0.58 -26.71
N ALA A 801 23.31 -1.86 -26.66
CA ALA A 801 24.10 -2.96 -27.23
C ALA A 801 24.16 -2.88 -28.76
N GLN A 802 23.05 -2.49 -29.40
CA GLN A 802 22.99 -2.30 -30.85
C GLN A 802 23.76 -1.05 -31.26
N GLU A 803 23.68 0.02 -30.47
CA GLU A 803 24.44 1.27 -30.66
C GLU A 803 25.96 1.00 -30.64
N GLU A 804 26.45 0.22 -29.67
CA GLU A 804 27.86 -0.21 -29.59
C GLU A 804 28.27 -1.13 -30.76
N MET A 805 27.39 -2.04 -31.18
CA MET A 805 27.66 -2.96 -32.29
C MET A 805 27.77 -2.25 -33.65
N LEU A 806 26.93 -1.24 -33.86
CA LEU A 806 26.93 -0.43 -35.09
C LEU A 806 27.97 0.69 -35.06
N GLY A 807 28.43 1.11 -33.88
CA GLY A 807 29.38 2.21 -33.73
C GLY A 807 28.80 3.58 -34.07
N ILE A 808 27.48 3.74 -33.93
CA ILE A 808 26.74 4.99 -34.22
C ILE A 808 26.20 5.59 -32.93
N ASP A 809 26.01 6.92 -32.88
CA ASP A 809 25.25 7.57 -31.81
C ASP A 809 23.89 8.02 -32.36
N PHE A 810 22.81 7.39 -31.89
CA PHE A 810 21.45 7.70 -32.37
C PHE A 810 21.00 9.14 -32.08
N ALA A 811 21.51 9.76 -31.02
CA ALA A 811 21.19 11.15 -30.70
C ALA A 811 21.89 12.12 -31.65
N GLU A 812 23.09 11.78 -32.13
CA GLU A 812 23.78 12.57 -33.14
C GLU A 812 23.08 12.45 -34.50
N VAL A 813 22.69 11.23 -34.90
CA VAL A 813 21.89 10.99 -36.12
C VAL A 813 20.60 11.82 -36.09
N TYR A 814 19.90 11.82 -34.95
CA TYR A 814 18.70 12.64 -34.79
C TYR A 814 18.99 14.14 -34.90
N ARG A 815 20.04 14.66 -34.25
CA ARG A 815 20.41 16.09 -34.33
C ARG A 815 20.74 16.56 -35.76
N GLN A 816 21.25 15.66 -36.61
CA GLN A 816 21.55 15.95 -38.02
C GLN A 816 20.34 15.79 -38.96
N SER A 817 19.27 15.15 -38.50
CA SER A 817 18.08 14.87 -39.30
C SER A 817 17.21 16.10 -39.59
N GLU A 818 16.46 16.06 -40.71
CA GLU A 818 15.44 17.07 -41.04
C GLU A 818 14.35 17.16 -39.97
N LEU A 819 14.04 16.04 -39.30
CA LEU A 819 13.05 15.96 -38.24
C LEU A 819 13.42 16.87 -37.05
N TYR A 820 14.69 16.89 -36.65
CA TYR A 820 15.17 17.76 -35.58
C TYR A 820 15.08 19.25 -35.96
N GLN A 821 15.42 19.61 -37.20
CA GLN A 821 15.31 20.99 -37.69
C GLN A 821 13.86 21.47 -37.64
N ARG A 822 12.94 20.66 -38.16
CA ARG A 822 11.49 20.95 -38.11
C ARG A 822 10.96 21.12 -36.69
N ASN A 823 11.43 20.30 -35.76
CA ASN A 823 11.05 20.43 -34.35
C ASN A 823 11.59 21.70 -33.70
N LYS A 824 12.82 22.13 -34.02
CA LYS A 824 13.37 23.41 -33.54
C LYS A 824 12.60 24.61 -34.08
N GLU A 825 12.18 24.57 -35.35
CA GLU A 825 11.32 25.59 -35.94
C GLU A 825 9.95 25.66 -35.24
N LEU A 826 9.33 24.50 -35.02
CA LEU A 826 8.05 24.41 -34.31
C LEU A 826 8.13 24.92 -32.87
N ILE A 827 9.21 24.58 -32.14
CA ILE A 827 9.45 25.10 -30.79
C ILE A 827 9.58 26.62 -30.81
N LYS A 828 10.29 27.17 -31.80
CA LYS A 828 10.45 28.62 -31.93
C LYS A 828 9.12 29.31 -32.21
N GLU A 829 8.30 28.74 -33.09
CA GLU A 829 6.96 29.24 -33.41
C GLU A 829 6.05 29.23 -32.18
N LEU A 830 5.95 28.10 -31.48
CA LEU A 830 5.09 27.93 -30.30
C LEU A 830 5.60 28.67 -29.04
N SER A 831 6.88 29.03 -29.01
CA SER A 831 7.44 29.87 -27.94
C SER A 831 7.13 31.36 -28.12
N MET A 832 6.55 31.77 -29.25
CA MET A 832 6.06 33.14 -29.44
C MET A 832 4.57 33.22 -29.10
N PRO A 833 4.13 34.19 -28.27
CA PRO A 833 2.73 34.31 -27.89
C PRO A 833 1.87 34.69 -29.10
N ALA A 834 0.70 34.05 -29.24
CA ALA A 834 -0.22 34.34 -30.33
C ALA A 834 -0.74 35.79 -30.25
N PRO A 835 -1.01 36.46 -31.40
CA PRO A 835 -1.51 37.84 -31.40
C PRO A 835 -2.83 37.97 -30.63
N GLY A 836 -2.86 38.82 -29.59
CA GLY A 836 -4.04 39.03 -28.74
C GLY A 836 -4.21 38.01 -27.60
N SER A 837 -3.27 37.09 -27.40
CA SER A 837 -3.23 36.23 -26.20
C SER A 837 -2.75 37.00 -24.97
N SER A 838 -3.16 36.55 -23.78
CA SER A 838 -2.76 37.11 -22.49
C SER A 838 -2.08 36.04 -21.64
N ASP A 839 -1.09 36.46 -20.83
CA ASP A 839 -0.40 35.58 -19.89
C ASP A 839 -1.38 35.08 -18.80
N LEU A 840 -1.25 33.81 -18.42
CA LEU A 840 -2.06 33.17 -17.40
C LEU A 840 -1.62 33.65 -16.02
N ASN A 841 -2.28 34.71 -15.53
CA ASN A 841 -2.05 35.21 -14.19
C ASN A 841 -3.14 34.74 -13.22
N PHE A 842 -2.71 34.09 -12.13
CA PHE A 842 -3.59 33.66 -11.06
C PHE A 842 -3.23 34.41 -9.78
N PRO A 843 -4.22 35.01 -9.07
CA PRO A 843 -3.95 35.84 -7.89
C PRO A 843 -3.43 35.04 -6.69
N THR A 844 -3.72 33.73 -6.66
CA THR A 844 -3.36 32.82 -5.57
C THR A 844 -2.88 31.50 -6.13
N GLN A 845 -1.96 30.87 -5.39
CA GLN A 845 -1.47 29.52 -5.67
C GLN A 845 -2.60 28.48 -5.71
N TYR A 846 -3.55 28.57 -4.77
CA TYR A 846 -4.70 27.66 -4.67
C TYR A 846 -5.98 28.30 -5.22
N SER A 847 -6.88 27.49 -5.81
CA SER A 847 -8.19 27.96 -6.30
C SER A 847 -9.18 28.36 -5.19
N ARG A 848 -9.03 27.82 -3.97
CA ARG A 848 -9.92 28.03 -2.83
C ARG A 848 -9.18 28.55 -1.59
N SER A 849 -9.89 29.28 -0.73
CA SER A 849 -9.37 29.77 0.55
C SER A 849 -9.09 28.64 1.55
N PHE A 850 -8.15 28.87 2.49
CA PHE A 850 -7.77 27.89 3.52
C PHE A 850 -8.96 27.32 4.31
N VAL A 851 -9.92 28.17 4.69
CA VAL A 851 -11.12 27.74 5.43
C VAL A 851 -11.96 26.76 4.61
N THR A 852 -12.12 27.03 3.31
CA THR A 852 -12.87 26.14 2.41
C THR A 852 -12.15 24.80 2.25
N GLN A 853 -10.82 24.82 2.13
CA GLN A 853 -10.02 23.61 2.06
C GLN A 853 -10.15 22.77 3.33
N CYS A 854 -10.08 23.41 4.51
CA CYS A 854 -10.29 22.75 5.81
C CYS A 854 -11.68 22.10 5.91
N LEU A 855 -12.74 22.82 5.51
CA LEU A 855 -14.11 22.29 5.51
C LEU A 855 -14.27 21.08 4.58
N ALA A 856 -13.69 21.12 3.37
CA ALA A 856 -13.72 19.99 2.45
C ALA A 856 -12.97 18.78 3.03
N CYS A 857 -11.81 18.98 3.65
CA CYS A 857 -11.05 17.92 4.33
C CYS A 857 -11.84 17.32 5.50
N LEU A 858 -12.49 18.15 6.32
CA LEU A 858 -13.35 17.69 7.42
C LEU A 858 -14.56 16.89 6.91
N TRP A 859 -15.17 17.32 5.81
CA TRP A 859 -16.27 16.59 5.17
C TRP A 859 -15.82 15.19 4.71
N LYS A 860 -14.69 15.10 4.00
CA LYS A 860 -14.10 13.83 3.57
C LYS A 860 -13.74 12.93 4.76
N GLN A 861 -13.11 13.51 5.79
CA GLN A 861 -12.73 12.78 6.99
C GLN A 861 -13.95 12.26 7.75
N LYS A 862 -15.03 13.04 7.86
CA LYS A 862 -16.29 12.62 8.47
C LYS A 862 -16.86 11.39 7.75
N LEU A 863 -16.93 11.41 6.42
CA LEU A 863 -17.42 10.27 5.63
C LEU A 863 -16.54 9.02 5.85
N SER A 864 -15.22 9.18 5.72
CA SER A 864 -14.26 8.10 5.90
C SER A 864 -14.33 7.47 7.29
N TYR A 865 -14.47 8.29 8.34
CA TYR A 865 -14.56 7.84 9.73
C TYR A 865 -15.79 6.96 10.00
N TRP A 866 -16.97 7.40 9.54
CA TRP A 866 -18.22 6.66 9.76
C TRP A 866 -18.36 5.41 8.87
N ARG A 867 -17.68 5.38 7.71
CA ARG A 867 -17.65 4.22 6.81
C ARG A 867 -16.54 3.22 7.09
N ASN A 868 -15.74 3.45 8.14
CA ASN A 868 -14.85 2.45 8.70
C ASN A 868 -15.47 1.87 9.98
N PRO A 869 -16.47 0.97 9.87
CA PRO A 869 -17.14 0.40 11.03
C PRO A 869 -16.18 -0.45 11.86
N SER A 870 -15.22 -1.14 11.24
CA SER A 870 -14.18 -1.90 11.94
C SER A 870 -13.40 -1.04 12.93
N TYR A 871 -13.02 0.18 12.54
CA TYR A 871 -12.31 1.08 13.44
C TYR A 871 -13.24 1.72 14.48
N THR A 872 -14.35 2.29 14.03
CA THR A 872 -15.24 3.09 14.90
C THR A 872 -16.02 2.22 15.89
N ALA A 873 -16.54 1.07 15.46
CA ALA A 873 -17.28 0.17 16.33
C ALA A 873 -16.38 -0.47 17.38
N VAL A 874 -15.18 -0.93 17.00
CA VAL A 874 -14.20 -1.50 17.95
C VAL A 874 -13.80 -0.47 18.98
N ARG A 875 -13.56 0.79 18.58
CA ARG A 875 -13.22 1.88 19.50
C ARG A 875 -14.37 2.24 20.45
N LEU A 876 -15.61 2.31 19.96
CA LEU A 876 -16.79 2.60 20.80
C LEU A 876 -17.07 1.47 21.79
N LEU A 877 -17.05 0.22 21.32
CA LEU A 877 -17.15 -0.98 22.15
C LEU A 877 -16.09 -0.95 23.26
N PHE A 878 -14.83 -0.70 22.89
CA PHE A 878 -13.72 -0.59 23.82
C PHE A 878 -13.93 0.50 24.88
N THR A 879 -14.40 1.68 24.47
CA THR A 879 -14.68 2.78 25.39
C THR A 879 -15.78 2.41 26.39
N ILE A 880 -16.84 1.75 25.93
CA ILE A 880 -17.93 1.25 26.78
C ILE A 880 -17.40 0.18 27.74
N VAL A 881 -16.63 -0.79 27.26
CA VAL A 881 -16.05 -1.86 28.09
C VAL A 881 -15.15 -1.28 29.18
N ILE A 882 -14.28 -0.33 28.86
CA ILE A 882 -13.45 0.36 29.85
C ILE A 882 -14.31 1.10 30.87
N ALA A 883 -15.30 1.88 30.42
CA ALA A 883 -16.16 2.64 31.31
C ALA A 883 -16.93 1.73 32.28
N LEU A 884 -17.47 0.60 31.79
CA LEU A 884 -18.13 -0.41 32.62
C LEU A 884 -17.17 -1.11 33.58
N MET A 885 -15.96 -1.44 33.10
CA MET A 885 -14.94 -2.07 33.93
C MET A 885 -14.57 -1.14 35.10
N PHE A 886 -14.18 0.11 34.85
CA PHE A 886 -13.88 1.07 35.92
C PHE A 886 -15.10 1.38 36.79
N GLY A 887 -16.26 1.61 36.19
CA GLY A 887 -17.48 1.91 36.93
C GLY A 887 -17.89 0.81 37.92
N THR A 888 -17.71 -0.45 37.55
CA THR A 888 -18.01 -1.60 38.43
C THR A 888 -16.88 -1.92 39.41
N MET A 889 -15.62 -1.67 39.04
CA MET A 889 -14.46 -1.86 39.92
C MET A 889 -14.44 -0.84 41.05
N PHE A 890 -14.69 0.43 40.74
CA PHE A 890 -14.66 1.55 41.69
C PHE A 890 -16.05 1.88 42.28
N TRP A 891 -17.02 0.98 42.10
CA TRP A 891 -18.38 1.17 42.59
C TRP A 891 -18.39 1.32 44.12
N ASP A 892 -18.91 2.45 44.60
CA ASP A 892 -19.15 2.71 46.02
C ASP A 892 -17.86 2.63 46.87
N LEU A 893 -16.74 3.12 46.33
CA LEU A 893 -15.44 3.17 47.00
C LEU A 893 -15.10 4.57 47.55
N GLY A 894 -16.05 5.51 47.55
CA GLY A 894 -15.85 6.90 47.99
C GLY A 894 -16.87 7.45 49.00
N ILE A 895 -17.77 6.61 49.54
CA ILE A 895 -18.88 7.05 50.42
C ILE A 895 -18.57 6.78 51.90
N GLU A 896 -17.66 5.87 52.23
CA GLU A 896 -17.26 5.58 53.61
C GLU A 896 -15.74 5.80 53.80
N ASP A 897 -15.42 6.59 54.83
CA ASP A 897 -14.10 6.93 55.38
C ASP A 897 -13.24 8.04 54.72
N HIS A 898 -12.94 9.04 55.56
CA HIS A 898 -11.87 10.05 55.46
C HIS A 898 -10.43 9.45 55.40
N ARG A 899 -10.24 8.25 54.84
CA ARG A 899 -8.95 7.57 54.70
C ARG A 899 -8.40 7.55 53.27
N ILE A 900 -9.10 8.12 52.30
CA ILE A 900 -8.47 8.51 51.04
C ILE A 900 -7.77 9.83 51.31
N TYR A 901 -6.51 9.77 51.75
CA TYR A 901 -5.62 10.91 51.61
C TYR A 901 -5.70 11.33 50.14
N SER A 902 -6.23 12.54 49.92
CA SER A 902 -6.14 13.25 48.66
C SER A 902 -4.66 13.37 48.29
N MET A 903 -4.12 12.38 47.59
CA MET A 903 -2.77 12.46 47.05
C MET A 903 -2.85 13.23 45.72
N PRO A 904 -2.01 14.26 45.52
CA PRO A 904 -1.80 14.90 44.22
C PRO A 904 -1.37 13.91 43.12
N TRP A 905 -0.97 12.70 43.51
CA TRP A 905 -0.53 11.61 42.65
C TRP A 905 -1.65 10.92 41.88
N ASP A 906 -2.91 10.95 42.32
CA ASP A 906 -4.02 10.43 41.49
C ASP A 906 -4.21 11.31 40.25
N GLN A 907 -4.04 12.63 40.40
CA GLN A 907 -3.96 13.54 39.25
C GLN A 907 -2.71 13.31 38.41
N CYS A 908 -1.57 12.95 39.02
CA CYS A 908 -0.32 12.72 38.32
C CYS A 908 -0.28 11.35 37.59
N MET A 909 -0.93 10.31 38.12
CA MET A 909 -1.12 8.99 37.50
C MET A 909 -2.22 9.04 36.44
N LEU A 910 -3.31 9.77 36.67
CA LEU A 910 -4.29 10.05 35.61
C LEU A 910 -3.67 10.94 34.54
N GLN A 911 -2.81 11.90 34.90
CA GLN A 911 -2.00 12.67 33.95
C GLN A 911 -0.93 11.85 33.29
N TYR A 912 -0.32 10.85 33.93
CA TYR A 912 0.68 9.95 33.36
C TYR A 912 0.00 8.97 32.41
N TYR A 913 -1.07 8.29 32.81
CA TYR A 913 -1.86 7.46 31.90
C TYR A 913 -2.48 8.29 30.77
N THR A 914 -2.88 9.55 30.99
CA THR A 914 -3.28 10.43 29.87
C THR A 914 -2.10 11.00 29.11
N SER A 915 -0.89 11.07 29.65
CA SER A 915 0.33 11.53 28.98
C SER A 915 0.98 10.41 28.19
N GLU A 916 1.08 9.20 28.72
CA GLU A 916 1.36 7.96 28.02
C GLU A 916 0.27 7.65 27.03
N CYS A 917 -1.03 7.76 27.35
CA CYS A 917 -2.07 7.63 26.32
C CYS A 917 -1.97 8.75 25.30
N LYS A 918 -1.53 9.97 25.64
CA LYS A 918 -1.26 11.04 24.65
C LYS A 918 0.01 10.77 23.85
N ILE A 919 1.05 10.19 24.46
CA ILE A 919 2.32 9.81 23.83
C ILE A 919 2.10 8.58 22.95
N LEU A 920 1.24 7.64 23.34
CA LEU A 920 0.74 6.49 22.58
C LEU A 920 -0.30 6.87 21.55
N VAL A 921 -1.14 7.88 21.80
CA VAL A 921 -2.02 8.45 20.77
C VAL A 921 -1.15 9.21 19.79
N LEU A 922 -0.11 9.91 20.24
CA LEU A 922 0.94 10.47 19.40
C LEU A 922 1.75 9.37 18.73
N PHE A 923 1.99 8.21 19.35
CA PHE A 923 2.75 7.09 18.77
C PHE A 923 1.89 6.29 17.80
N ASN A 924 0.61 6.10 18.07
CA ASN A 924 -0.37 5.53 17.17
C ASN A 924 -0.67 6.52 16.04
N GLN A 925 -0.70 7.83 16.30
CA GLN A 925 -0.77 8.86 15.26
C GLN A 925 0.53 8.90 14.45
N LEU A 926 1.72 8.83 15.06
CA LEU A 926 3.01 8.82 14.36
C LEU A 926 3.26 7.51 13.61
N SER A 927 2.79 6.38 14.15
CA SER A 927 2.80 5.05 13.51
C SER A 927 1.85 5.05 12.33
N TRP A 928 0.61 5.51 12.52
CA TRP A 928 -0.38 5.71 11.47
C TRP A 928 0.07 6.78 10.44
N TRP A 929 0.86 7.78 10.86
CA TRP A 929 1.48 8.80 10.00
C TRP A 929 2.72 8.27 9.30
N SER A 930 3.42 7.28 9.85
CA SER A 930 4.52 6.59 9.16
C SER A 930 4.00 5.61 8.10
N GLU A 931 2.78 5.09 8.29
CA GLU A 931 2.06 4.27 7.31
C GLU A 931 1.49 5.11 6.15
N GLN A 932 1.28 6.42 6.36
CA GLN A 932 0.98 7.35 5.27
C GLN A 932 2.29 7.92 4.71
N SER A 933 2.49 7.75 3.41
CA SER A 933 3.64 8.27 2.66
C SER A 933 3.66 9.81 2.63
N PHE A 934 4.07 10.45 3.74
CA PHE A 934 4.32 11.88 3.82
C PHE A 934 5.65 12.24 3.16
N THR A 935 5.67 13.38 2.48
CA THR A 935 6.87 13.96 1.88
C THR A 935 7.77 14.57 2.96
N GLY A 936 9.09 14.68 2.71
CA GLY A 936 10.07 15.14 3.71
C GLY A 936 9.80 16.54 4.29
N LYS A 937 9.04 17.41 3.59
CA LYS A 937 8.62 18.72 4.10
C LYS A 937 7.47 18.62 5.12
N GLU A 938 6.57 17.65 4.95
CA GLU A 938 5.49 17.39 5.89
C GLU A 938 6.06 16.75 7.17
N GLN A 939 7.08 15.89 7.04
CA GLN A 939 7.85 15.41 8.21
C GLN A 939 8.50 16.56 8.98
N LEU A 940 9.03 17.59 8.30
CA LEU A 940 9.65 18.74 8.95
C LEU A 940 8.63 19.63 9.69
N ALA A 941 7.47 19.89 9.07
CA ALA A 941 6.36 20.60 9.72
C ALA A 941 5.80 19.82 10.92
N CYS A 942 5.79 18.48 10.84
CA CYS A 942 5.42 17.59 11.94
C CYS A 942 6.48 17.58 13.04
N ILE A 943 7.78 17.63 12.71
CA ILE A 943 8.87 17.78 13.68
C ILE A 943 8.80 19.15 14.36
N GLN A 944 8.41 20.22 13.65
CA GLN A 944 8.18 21.54 14.25
C GLN A 944 6.95 21.57 15.15
N LEU A 945 5.85 20.92 14.77
CA LEU A 945 4.67 20.72 15.62
C LEU A 945 4.99 19.84 16.83
N PHE A 946 5.82 18.81 16.66
CA PHE A 946 6.34 17.97 17.73
C PHE A 946 7.24 18.79 18.66
N HIS A 947 8.12 19.65 18.14
CA HIS A 947 8.93 20.57 18.93
C HIS A 947 8.06 21.55 19.71
N MET A 948 7.02 22.12 19.09
CA MET A 948 6.06 23.01 19.77
C MET A 948 5.27 22.28 20.86
N HIS A 949 4.83 21.04 20.62
CA HIS A 949 4.10 20.25 21.62
C HIS A 949 5.01 19.73 22.73
N LEU A 950 6.25 19.36 22.40
CA LEU A 950 7.30 18.97 23.33
C LEU A 950 7.71 20.18 24.17
N ASP A 951 7.85 21.37 23.60
CA ASP A 951 8.13 22.61 24.33
C ASP A 951 6.96 23.01 25.23
N ARG A 952 5.72 22.76 24.83
CA ARG A 952 4.54 22.97 25.69
C ARG A 952 4.46 21.94 26.82
N LEU A 953 4.82 20.69 26.55
CA LEU A 953 4.92 19.61 27.54
C LEU A 953 6.06 19.88 28.53
N LEU A 954 7.24 20.24 28.02
CA LEU A 954 8.41 20.63 28.79
C LEU A 954 8.16 21.93 29.56
N SER A 955 7.43 22.90 29.00
CA SER A 955 6.99 24.11 29.69
C SER A 955 6.03 23.80 30.84
N ASN A 956 5.04 22.93 30.63
CA ASN A 956 4.15 22.47 31.69
C ASN A 956 4.92 21.68 32.76
N PHE A 957 5.88 20.84 32.36
CA PHE A 957 6.81 20.17 33.26
C PHE A 957 7.67 21.17 34.05
N ARG A 958 8.23 22.21 33.40
CA ARG A 958 9.07 23.25 34.02
C ARG A 958 8.30 24.08 35.04
N THR A 959 7.03 24.36 34.75
CA THR A 959 6.13 25.15 35.62
C THR A 959 5.70 24.35 36.86
N TYR A 960 5.65 23.02 36.75
CA TYR A 960 5.40 22.12 37.88
C TYR A 960 6.67 21.80 38.68
N TRP A 961 7.82 21.67 38.00
CA TRP A 961 9.13 21.45 38.64
C TRP A 961 9.49 22.62 39.57
N PHE A 962 9.18 23.86 39.19
CA PHE A 962 9.40 25.02 40.05
C PHE A 962 8.39 25.18 41.20
N ARG A 963 7.35 24.34 41.27
CA ARG A 963 6.33 24.36 42.34
C ARG A 963 6.44 23.18 43.32
N LEU A 964 7.24 22.17 43.00
CA LEU A 964 7.78 21.16 43.93
C LEU A 964 9.12 21.66 44.49
#